data_AF-A0A950CT87-F1
#
_entry.id   AF-A0A950CT87-F1
#
_cell.length_a   1.000
_cell.length_b   1.000
_cell.length_c   1.000
_cell.angle_alpha   90.00
_cell.angle_beta   90.00
_cell.angle_gamma   90.00
#
_symmetry.space_group_name_H-M   'P 1'
#
loop_
_entity.id
_entity.type
_entity.pdbx_description
1 polymer ?
#
loop_
_entity_poly.entity_id
_entity_poly.type
_entity_poly.pdbx_seq_one_letter_code
_entity_poly.pdbx_strand_id
1 'polypeptide(L)'
;MAPVQNELENLVLLDSIAGPTPGICVLPQFEGYIDYFGYSSTASGWLLCGWISSAWRIEDAKQIRVCFQRKIVSGDFITVSLRRPDLGERGRGMLLFISTTEQHDLGALISVEITFDDRSYRVSPTSSVRCLTAERIEAASFGELSRARLGKDRDRLAMLIARGDDMMCDPSQVVAGSIDSFAYCELARGWLFRGRVTCSWEADEGPDSAAVRFERGEIAGTPISLFHSCDDLDGRGLGLVLYVRGDGRDLGSLVSIELRRGESSSTIEGSRAIKRNSDEQIRGVAALTEQAQSGPARNTLRNLLARQPWRGADTLAALSDSVHLHFDEVICCPPDGMVLIGWFLARPGRVLTMTIRGQNGSAPLDFKRAIRSDRPDVIQNFGAERGFNDVRCGFILFVPYHYSAGDRSYVEIETDLGEVAFKPLSEPKLEGTAAVKRLAGDFDLAYDDLARAFDQTIGPALLRINRHRLARQPQIKEVEFGEVTAAPRFSLVIPVYGRIDLIEPQLALFSIHPPVCEYEFIYVLDDPPKRCEAERLFDSVYRRFRIPFRALFLEDNVGFGRASNFGLRSTNGRYVCFLNSDVFPRTADWLERLAAQLTKNPSLGAIGPLLLYEDDSIQHQGMTYKRLPELGNWLFCDHPGKGRRQSSDSGLRHCVAITGACMVMERDLAQEMGGFNEEYLNDFEDADLCLRLHERGLGCAVDLSVELYHLERKSHPGSAKTWSRNITLYNAWLHNRLWEQAIVSRLSPAISRSLPEAPALAEQKTA
;
A
#
# COMPACT_ATOMS: atom_id res chain seq x y z
N MET A 1 -45.06 25.72 12.44
CA MET A 1 -44.99 27.19 12.35
C MET A 1 -43.79 27.65 13.15
N ALA A 2 -42.82 28.23 12.43
CA ALA A 2 -41.73 29.13 12.83
C ALA A 2 -40.75 28.76 13.97
N PRO A 3 -39.47 29.20 13.85
CA PRO A 3 -38.30 28.60 14.48
C PRO A 3 -37.67 29.50 15.55
N VAL A 4 -36.70 28.99 16.30
CA VAL A 4 -35.77 29.83 17.09
C VAL A 4 -34.34 29.41 16.77
N GLN A 5 -33.63 30.32 16.10
CA GLN A 5 -32.19 30.41 15.93
C GLN A 5 -31.52 30.95 17.20
N ASN A 6 -30.19 30.79 17.24
CA ASN A 6 -29.19 31.37 18.16
C ASN A 6 -28.83 30.54 19.39
N GLU A 7 -27.65 29.93 19.35
CA GLU A 7 -26.50 30.36 20.16
C GLU A 7 -25.25 29.58 19.69
N LEU A 8 -24.46 30.24 18.83
CA LEU A 8 -23.16 29.79 18.32
C LEU A 8 -22.22 30.98 18.56
N GLU A 9 -21.77 31.16 19.80
CA GLU A 9 -20.71 32.12 20.17
C GLU A 9 -20.36 31.89 21.64
N ASN A 10 -19.21 31.24 21.88
CA ASN A 10 -18.34 31.35 23.07
C ASN A 10 -17.60 30.03 23.28
N LEU A 11 -16.39 29.91 22.73
CA LEU A 11 -15.34 29.02 23.24
C LEU A 11 -14.00 29.47 22.67
N VAL A 12 -13.41 30.49 23.33
CA VAL A 12 -12.00 30.81 23.23
C VAL A 12 -11.47 31.03 24.65
N LEU A 13 -10.41 30.28 24.96
CA LEU A 13 -9.45 30.40 26.08
C LEU A 13 -9.94 30.02 27.49
N LEU A 14 -9.39 28.90 27.99
CA LEU A 14 -8.64 28.84 29.25
C LEU A 14 -7.86 27.50 29.33
N ASP A 15 -6.58 27.55 28.94
CA ASP A 15 -5.58 26.62 29.44
C ASP A 15 -5.31 26.92 30.92
N SER A 16 -5.34 25.90 31.78
CA SER A 16 -4.23 25.56 32.69
C SER A 16 -4.66 24.63 33.85
N ILE A 17 -3.67 23.83 34.28
CA ILE A 17 -3.53 23.10 35.56
C ILE A 17 -3.96 21.61 35.53
N ALA A 18 -3.02 20.74 35.16
CA ALA A 18 -2.75 19.48 35.87
C ALA A 18 -1.30 19.02 35.58
N GLY A 19 -0.51 18.84 36.63
CA GLY A 19 0.90 18.41 36.57
C GLY A 19 1.10 16.91 36.27
N PRO A 20 2.35 16.47 36.01
CA PRO A 20 2.64 15.19 35.39
C PRO A 20 2.83 14.05 36.40
N THR A 21 2.18 12.91 36.13
CA THR A 21 2.52 11.58 36.69
C THR A 21 3.56 10.93 35.74
N PRO A 22 4.57 10.18 36.22
CA PRO A 22 5.77 9.86 35.44
C PRO A 22 5.46 8.85 34.32
N GLY A 23 5.32 9.38 33.11
CA GLY A 23 4.94 8.64 31.91
C GLY A 23 6.14 8.06 31.15
N ILE A 24 5.86 6.98 30.44
CA ILE A 24 6.58 6.62 29.21
C ILE A 24 6.68 7.91 28.38
N CYS A 25 7.90 8.42 28.23
CA CYS A 25 8.14 9.71 27.57
C CYS A 25 7.86 9.55 26.07
N VAL A 26 6.63 9.83 25.66
CA VAL A 26 6.29 10.01 24.25
C VAL A 26 6.93 11.34 23.85
N LEU A 27 8.11 11.26 23.21
CA LEU A 27 8.78 12.45 22.74
C LEU A 27 7.88 13.17 21.72
N PRO A 28 7.67 14.48 21.85
CA PRO A 28 6.95 15.24 20.84
C PRO A 28 7.65 15.09 19.49
N GLN A 29 6.86 14.89 18.45
CA GLN A 29 7.38 14.71 17.09
C GLN A 29 8.01 16.02 16.62
N PHE A 30 9.25 15.93 16.20
CA PHE A 30 10.00 17.04 15.60
C PHE A 30 9.51 17.23 14.16
N GLU A 31 9.25 18.46 13.75
CA GLU A 31 8.85 18.76 12.38
C GLU A 31 10.08 18.70 11.47
N GLY A 32 10.29 17.52 10.88
CA GLY A 32 11.45 17.20 10.04
C GLY A 32 11.54 15.70 9.77
N TYR A 33 12.36 15.32 8.79
CA TYR A 33 12.55 13.93 8.40
C TYR A 33 14.00 13.60 8.07
N ILE A 34 14.36 12.31 8.18
CA ILE A 34 15.63 11.77 7.65
C ILE A 34 15.38 11.14 6.28
N ASP A 35 16.10 11.62 5.27
CA ASP A 35 16.01 11.18 3.89
C ASP A 35 17.07 10.11 3.56
N TYR A 36 18.26 10.25 4.15
CA TYR A 36 19.40 9.34 3.93
C TYR A 36 20.14 9.05 5.23
N PHE A 37 20.73 7.86 5.33
CA PHE A 37 21.70 7.55 6.38
C PHE A 37 22.75 6.55 5.88
N GLY A 38 23.91 6.49 6.49
CA GLY A 38 24.91 5.47 6.17
C GLY A 38 26.12 5.54 7.09
N TYR A 39 26.93 4.48 7.13
CA TYR A 39 28.09 4.38 8.01
C TYR A 39 29.40 4.42 7.22
N SER A 40 30.39 5.13 7.74
CA SER A 40 31.77 5.08 7.23
C SER A 40 32.70 4.45 8.26
N SER A 41 33.33 3.34 7.90
CA SER A 41 34.39 2.70 8.70
C SER A 41 35.62 3.58 8.77
N THR A 42 35.93 4.30 7.69
CA THR A 42 37.07 5.21 7.61
C THR A 42 36.90 6.43 8.52
N ALA A 43 35.68 6.99 8.61
CA ALA A 43 35.38 8.10 9.52
C ALA A 43 34.98 7.64 10.95
N SER A 44 34.77 6.33 11.15
CA SER A 44 34.24 5.74 12.39
C SER A 44 32.99 6.47 12.88
N GLY A 45 31.91 6.42 12.09
CA GLY A 45 30.63 7.02 12.48
C GLY A 45 29.52 6.92 11.45
N TRP A 46 28.30 7.27 11.90
CA TRP A 46 27.10 7.31 11.07
C TRP A 46 26.83 8.74 10.58
N LEU A 47 26.52 8.85 9.29
CA LEU A 47 26.07 10.07 8.61
C LEU A 47 24.56 9.97 8.37
N LEU A 48 23.83 11.04 8.67
CA LEU A 48 22.39 11.16 8.47
C LEU A 48 22.08 12.51 7.81
N CYS A 49 21.27 12.48 6.77
CA CYS A 49 20.87 13.66 6.01
C CYS A 49 19.35 13.74 5.96
N GLY A 50 18.80 14.94 6.08
CA GLY A 50 17.38 15.17 6.07
C GLY A 50 17.04 16.66 6.08
N TRP A 51 15.89 17.01 6.64
CA TRP A 51 15.52 18.40 6.86
C TRP A 51 14.75 18.58 8.15
N ILE A 52 14.77 19.81 8.67
CA ILE A 52 14.05 20.22 9.88
C ILE A 52 13.38 21.57 9.66
N SER A 53 12.29 21.83 10.38
CA SER A 53 11.57 23.10 10.32
C SER A 53 12.48 24.28 10.70
N SER A 54 12.30 25.41 10.02
CA SER A 54 13.14 26.61 10.18
C SER A 54 13.01 27.27 11.56
N ALA A 55 11.99 26.86 12.33
CA ALA A 55 11.80 27.20 13.73
C ALA A 55 12.91 26.66 14.66
N TRP A 56 13.74 25.73 14.17
CA TRP A 56 14.77 25.04 14.95
C TRP A 56 16.16 25.26 14.37
N ARG A 57 17.15 25.36 15.26
CA ARG A 57 18.57 25.39 14.92
C ARG A 57 19.23 24.13 15.44
N ILE A 58 19.45 23.15 14.56
CA ILE A 58 20.03 21.85 14.94
C ILE A 58 21.43 22.00 15.57
N GLU A 59 22.08 23.11 15.29
CA GLU A 59 23.36 23.50 15.84
C GLU A 59 23.35 23.66 17.37
N ASP A 60 22.18 23.89 17.94
CA ASP A 60 21.98 24.10 19.38
C ASP A 60 21.68 22.78 20.13
N ALA A 61 21.62 21.64 19.41
CA ALA A 61 21.40 20.34 20.01
C ALA A 61 22.51 20.00 21.02
N LYS A 62 22.12 19.52 22.21
CA LYS A 62 23.02 19.11 23.30
C LYS A 62 23.35 17.63 23.26
N GLN A 63 22.40 16.81 22.80
CA GLN A 63 22.57 15.37 22.71
C GLN A 63 21.80 14.82 21.51
N ILE A 64 22.41 13.88 20.79
CA ILE A 64 21.77 13.16 19.69
C ILE A 64 21.90 11.66 19.91
N ARG A 65 20.78 10.95 19.77
CA ARG A 65 20.70 9.49 19.83
C ARG A 65 20.05 8.97 18.55
N VAL A 66 20.73 8.08 17.86
CA VAL A 66 20.23 7.46 16.62
C VAL A 66 19.67 6.09 16.97
N CYS A 67 18.36 5.93 16.84
CA CYS A 67 17.64 4.73 17.23
C CYS A 67 17.46 3.82 16.02
N PHE A 68 18.19 2.72 15.99
CA PHE A 68 17.98 1.63 15.04
C PHE A 68 17.14 0.52 15.67
N GLN A 69 16.61 -0.38 14.85
CA GLN A 69 15.73 -1.47 15.27
C GLN A 69 16.29 -2.35 16.38
N ARG A 70 17.61 -2.55 16.40
CA ARG A 70 18.26 -3.43 17.36
C ARG A 70 19.08 -2.69 18.42
N LYS A 71 19.41 -1.41 18.20
CA LYS A 71 20.27 -0.66 19.12
C LYS A 71 20.12 0.86 18.95
N ILE A 72 20.32 1.58 20.05
CA ILE A 72 20.48 3.03 20.05
C ILE A 72 21.97 3.36 20.04
N VAL A 73 22.38 4.17 19.08
CA VAL A 73 23.74 4.67 18.92
C VAL A 73 23.81 6.11 19.42
N SER A 74 24.79 6.38 20.27
CA SER A 74 25.09 7.73 20.76
C SER A 74 26.60 7.94 20.81
N GLY A 75 27.05 9.15 20.54
CA GLY A 75 28.47 9.51 20.52
C GLY A 75 28.63 11.01 20.27
N ASP A 76 29.87 11.44 20.10
CA ASP A 76 30.15 12.82 19.71
C ASP A 76 29.54 13.10 18.34
N PHE A 77 28.81 14.20 18.21
CA PHE A 77 28.09 14.52 16.99
C PHE A 77 28.44 15.89 16.45
N ILE A 78 28.27 16.05 15.15
CA ILE A 78 28.42 17.30 14.43
C ILE A 78 27.16 17.52 13.61
N THR A 79 26.59 18.72 13.72
CA THR A 79 25.39 19.13 12.97
C THR A 79 25.65 20.39 12.18
N VAL A 80 25.09 20.41 10.97
CA VAL A 80 25.11 21.55 10.05
C VAL A 80 23.73 21.71 9.44
N SER A 81 23.16 22.92 9.53
CA SER A 81 22.01 23.32 8.72
C SER A 81 22.47 23.83 7.36
N LEU A 82 21.78 23.39 6.31
CA LEU A 82 22.00 23.81 4.94
C LEU A 82 20.75 24.51 4.42
N ARG A 83 20.93 25.50 3.54
CA ARG A 83 19.79 26.13 2.87
C ARG A 83 19.28 25.17 1.78
N ARG A 84 18.00 24.80 1.86
CA ARG A 84 17.30 23.92 0.91
C ARG A 84 16.27 24.78 0.14
N PRO A 85 16.55 25.15 -1.13
CA PRO A 85 15.69 26.06 -1.89
C PRO A 85 14.26 25.53 -2.08
N ASP A 86 14.11 24.22 -2.23
CA ASP A 86 12.86 23.47 -2.37
C ASP A 86 11.96 23.55 -1.12
N LEU A 87 12.54 23.80 0.06
CA LEU A 87 11.79 23.94 1.31
C LEU A 87 11.36 25.40 1.60
N GLY A 88 11.84 26.37 0.81
CA GLY A 88 11.56 27.78 1.01
C GLY A 88 11.90 28.27 2.43
N GLU A 89 10.99 29.01 3.07
CA GLU A 89 11.15 29.45 4.47
C GLU A 89 10.67 28.41 5.49
N ARG A 90 10.08 27.29 5.06
CA ARG A 90 9.45 26.30 5.94
C ARG A 90 10.45 25.37 6.62
N GLY A 91 11.64 25.20 6.06
CA GLY A 91 12.61 24.24 6.59
C GLY A 91 14.05 24.50 6.14
N ARG A 92 14.99 23.83 6.79
CA ARG A 92 16.41 23.80 6.47
C ARG A 92 16.87 22.36 6.30
N GLY A 93 17.75 22.12 5.35
CA GLY A 93 18.45 20.84 5.26
C GLY A 93 19.26 20.62 6.52
N MET A 94 19.35 19.38 6.98
CA MET A 94 20.08 18.97 8.16
C MET A 94 21.06 17.87 7.75
N LEU A 95 22.32 18.06 8.10
CA LEU A 95 23.33 17.02 8.03
C LEU A 95 23.87 16.77 9.44
N LEU A 96 23.87 15.50 9.82
CA LEU A 96 24.21 15.01 11.13
C LEU A 96 25.24 13.89 10.99
N PHE A 97 26.40 14.04 11.60
CA PHE A 97 27.37 12.96 11.76
C PHE A 97 27.49 12.61 13.24
N ILE A 98 27.49 11.32 13.56
CA ILE A 98 27.73 10.80 14.91
C ILE A 98 28.91 9.84 14.90
N SER A 99 29.97 10.20 15.61
CA SER A 99 31.17 9.38 15.72
C SER A 99 30.90 8.19 16.64
N THR A 100 31.15 6.99 16.12
CA THR A 100 31.05 5.73 16.84
C THR A 100 31.77 4.63 16.06
N THR A 101 32.34 3.66 16.77
CA THR A 101 32.91 2.45 16.15
C THR A 101 31.88 1.35 15.94
N GLU A 102 30.61 1.59 16.28
CA GLU A 102 29.54 0.59 16.23
C GLU A 102 28.86 0.53 14.85
N GLN A 103 29.28 -0.44 14.03
CA GLN A 103 28.87 -0.59 12.63
C GLN A 103 27.90 -1.77 12.35
N HIS A 104 27.90 -2.83 13.17
CA HIS A 104 27.38 -4.13 12.72
C HIS A 104 25.88 -4.36 12.98
N ASP A 105 25.15 -4.59 11.88
CA ASP A 105 23.80 -5.18 11.79
C ASP A 105 22.77 -4.61 12.80
N LEU A 106 22.66 -3.29 12.82
CA LEU A 106 21.78 -2.53 13.72
C LEU A 106 20.30 -2.57 13.31
N GLY A 107 20.00 -3.10 12.12
CA GLY A 107 18.65 -3.13 11.53
C GLY A 107 18.23 -1.78 10.92
N ALA A 108 16.94 -1.62 10.64
CA ALA A 108 16.42 -0.39 10.03
C ALA A 108 16.55 0.82 10.97
N LEU A 109 16.79 2.01 10.42
CA LEU A 109 16.70 3.26 11.17
C LEU A 109 15.24 3.47 11.59
N ILE A 110 15.00 3.65 12.89
CA ILE A 110 13.65 3.91 13.44
C ILE A 110 13.43 5.39 13.64
N SER A 111 14.40 6.10 14.24
CA SER A 111 14.29 7.53 14.49
C SER A 111 15.62 8.13 14.95
N VAL A 112 15.69 9.46 14.96
CA VAL A 112 16.77 10.24 15.58
C VAL A 112 16.18 11.08 16.69
N GLU A 113 16.65 10.90 17.91
CA GLU A 113 16.25 11.68 19.06
C GLU A 113 17.25 12.81 19.30
N ILE A 114 16.76 14.04 19.31
CA ILE A 114 17.55 15.26 19.38
C ILE A 114 17.12 16.03 20.62
N THR A 115 18.05 16.32 21.49
CA THR A 115 17.79 16.99 22.77
C THR A 115 18.28 18.43 22.71
N PHE A 116 17.37 19.37 22.91
CA PHE A 116 17.65 20.80 23.09
C PHE A 116 17.40 21.13 24.56
N ASP A 117 18.44 21.59 25.26
CA ASP A 117 18.43 21.82 26.70
C ASP A 117 17.83 20.63 27.48
N ASP A 118 16.67 20.81 28.16
CA ASP A 118 16.01 19.79 28.97
C ASP A 118 14.91 19.00 28.24
N ARG A 119 14.78 19.16 26.91
CA ARG A 119 13.71 18.52 26.12
C ARG A 119 14.25 17.73 24.93
N SER A 120 13.82 16.48 24.81
CA SER A 120 14.12 15.60 23.69
C SER A 120 12.97 15.57 22.68
N TYR A 121 13.32 15.54 21.41
CA TYR A 121 12.39 15.49 20.28
C TYR A 121 12.78 14.38 19.33
N ARG A 122 11.80 13.85 18.58
CA ARG A 122 12.03 12.73 17.66
C ARG A 122 11.87 13.15 16.20
N VAL A 123 12.91 12.94 15.39
CA VAL A 123 12.88 13.02 13.93
C VAL A 123 12.73 11.62 13.35
N SER A 124 11.73 11.42 12.50
CA SER A 124 11.47 10.12 11.90
C SER A 124 12.12 10.02 10.51
N PRO A 125 12.59 8.84 10.09
CA PRO A 125 12.93 8.62 8.69
C PRO A 125 11.70 8.72 7.80
N THR A 126 11.90 9.13 6.54
CA THR A 126 10.85 9.03 5.52
C THR A 126 10.55 7.56 5.21
N SER A 127 9.36 7.28 4.67
CA SER A 127 8.97 5.94 4.22
C SER A 127 9.85 5.39 3.09
N SER A 128 10.69 6.25 2.50
CA SER A 128 11.64 5.94 1.42
C SER A 128 13.10 6.21 1.82
N VAL A 129 13.41 6.26 3.12
CA VAL A 129 14.77 6.55 3.61
C VAL A 129 15.80 5.61 2.96
N ARG A 130 16.86 6.16 2.39
CA ARG A 130 17.86 5.36 1.65
C ARG A 130 19.15 5.20 2.43
N CYS A 131 19.72 3.99 2.41
CA CYS A 131 21.03 3.73 2.99
C CYS A 131 22.14 4.09 1.97
N LEU A 132 23.05 4.98 2.36
CA LEU A 132 24.22 5.36 1.57
C LEU A 132 25.29 4.26 1.68
N THR A 133 25.90 3.88 0.55
CA THR A 133 27.01 2.93 0.54
C THR A 133 28.29 3.57 1.07
N ALA A 134 29.17 2.76 1.68
CA ALA A 134 30.45 3.24 2.21
C ALA A 134 31.30 3.92 1.12
N GLU A 135 31.31 3.38 -0.11
CA GLU A 135 32.00 3.99 -1.27
C GLU A 135 31.47 5.39 -1.61
N ARG A 136 30.16 5.63 -1.52
CA ARG A 136 29.58 6.97 -1.77
C ARG A 136 29.93 7.94 -0.66
N ILE A 137 29.95 7.50 0.60
CA ILE A 137 30.37 8.33 1.72
C ILE A 137 31.88 8.67 1.60
N GLU A 138 32.70 7.74 1.13
CA GLU A 138 34.15 7.93 0.98
C GLU A 138 34.52 8.77 -0.25
N ALA A 139 33.79 8.65 -1.35
CA ALA A 139 34.00 9.42 -2.59
C ALA A 139 33.90 10.94 -2.39
N ALA A 140 33.06 11.39 -1.45
CA ALA A 140 32.93 12.81 -1.13
C ALA A 140 33.96 13.32 -0.09
N SER A 141 35.13 12.67 -0.02
CA SER A 141 36.29 13.08 0.79
C SER A 141 36.04 13.14 2.32
N PHE A 142 35.07 12.38 2.83
CA PHE A 142 34.70 12.36 4.26
C PHE A 142 35.74 11.66 5.17
N GLY A 143 36.76 11.00 4.61
CA GLY A 143 37.82 10.34 5.38
C GLY A 143 38.65 11.29 6.27
N GLU A 144 38.65 12.59 5.98
CA GLU A 144 39.35 13.62 6.77
C GLU A 144 38.61 14.01 8.07
N LEU A 145 37.32 13.68 8.20
CA LEU A 145 36.50 14.00 9.38
C LEU A 145 36.92 13.25 10.65
N SER A 146 37.54 12.08 10.49
CA SER A 146 38.12 11.31 11.59
C SER A 146 39.22 12.08 12.37
N ARG A 147 39.74 13.18 11.79
CA ARG A 147 40.84 13.98 12.36
C ARG A 147 40.42 15.39 12.80
N ALA A 148 39.17 15.80 12.55
CA ALA A 148 38.69 17.14 12.88
C ALA A 148 38.45 17.27 14.39
N ARG A 149 39.06 18.27 15.04
CA ARG A 149 38.84 18.54 16.47
C ARG A 149 37.57 19.37 16.65
N LEU A 150 36.66 18.88 17.51
CA LEU A 150 35.40 19.53 17.90
C LEU A 150 35.56 21.04 18.13
N GLY A 151 34.80 21.83 17.37
CA GLY A 151 34.62 23.27 17.56
C GLY A 151 35.39 24.21 16.62
N LYS A 152 36.43 23.75 15.88
CA LYS A 152 37.23 24.65 15.02
C LYS A 152 37.08 24.47 13.50
N ASP A 153 36.42 23.41 13.03
CA ASP A 153 36.34 23.09 11.60
C ASP A 153 34.89 23.08 11.05
N ARG A 154 33.96 23.82 11.67
CA ARG A 154 32.56 23.94 11.20
C ARG A 154 32.48 24.52 9.78
N ASP A 155 33.33 25.50 9.49
CA ASP A 155 33.46 26.13 8.16
C ASP A 155 34.13 25.21 7.14
N ARG A 156 34.98 24.27 7.60
CA ARG A 156 35.60 23.25 6.75
C ARG A 156 34.63 22.13 6.41
N LEU A 157 33.76 21.74 7.34
CA LEU A 157 32.61 20.86 7.07
C LEU A 157 31.67 21.52 6.04
N ALA A 158 31.35 22.80 6.23
CA ALA A 158 30.54 23.56 5.28
C ALA A 158 31.22 23.68 3.90
N MET A 159 32.56 23.84 3.83
CA MET A 159 33.32 23.84 2.58
C MET A 159 33.45 22.47 1.91
N LEU A 160 33.63 21.38 2.69
CA LEU A 160 33.67 20.01 2.17
C LEU A 160 32.29 19.56 1.68
N ILE A 161 31.22 20.03 2.33
CA ILE A 161 29.83 19.82 1.88
C ILE A 161 29.50 20.71 0.68
N ALA A 162 29.99 21.95 0.60
CA ALA A 162 29.84 22.80 -0.58
C ALA A 162 30.65 22.29 -1.80
N ARG A 163 31.67 21.44 -1.58
CA ARG A 163 32.35 20.68 -2.65
C ARG A 163 31.71 19.33 -2.91
N GLY A 164 31.06 18.75 -1.89
CA GLY A 164 30.15 17.61 -1.98
C GLY A 164 28.71 18.03 -2.29
N ASP A 165 28.49 19.23 -2.84
CA ASP A 165 27.21 19.67 -3.38
C ASP A 165 26.73 18.72 -4.50
N ASP A 166 27.63 17.88 -5.05
CA ASP A 166 27.30 16.76 -5.95
C ASP A 166 26.69 15.51 -5.25
N MET A 167 26.85 15.34 -3.92
CA MET A 167 26.13 14.31 -3.16
C MET A 167 24.77 14.78 -2.64
N MET A 168 24.63 16.10 -2.51
CA MET A 168 23.41 16.80 -2.14
C MET A 168 22.79 17.49 -3.36
N CYS A 169 23.00 16.93 -4.57
CA CYS A 169 22.27 17.32 -5.77
C CYS A 169 20.78 17.31 -5.45
N ASP A 170 20.28 18.52 -5.30
CA ASP A 170 18.94 19.02 -5.49
C ASP A 170 17.88 17.94 -5.83
N PRO A 171 16.79 17.83 -5.06
CA PRO A 171 15.58 17.14 -5.52
C PRO A 171 15.06 17.69 -6.85
N SER A 172 15.52 18.88 -7.28
CA SER A 172 15.29 19.48 -8.60
C SER A 172 16.28 19.04 -9.70
N GLN A 173 17.23 18.15 -9.41
CA GLN A 173 18.17 17.58 -10.41
C GLN A 173 18.07 16.07 -10.63
N VAL A 174 17.19 15.34 -9.93
CA VAL A 174 16.75 14.05 -10.45
C VAL A 174 15.75 14.36 -11.55
N VAL A 175 16.19 14.24 -12.81
CA VAL A 175 15.30 14.33 -13.98
C VAL A 175 14.29 13.19 -13.89
N ALA A 176 13.22 13.35 -13.11
CA ALA A 176 12.06 12.50 -13.24
C ALA A 176 11.40 12.90 -14.56
N GLY A 177 11.37 11.94 -15.46
CA GLY A 177 10.88 12.17 -16.80
C GLY A 177 10.25 10.92 -17.36
N SER A 178 9.65 11.06 -18.51
CA SER A 178 9.12 9.93 -19.27
C SER A 178 9.48 10.12 -20.73
N ILE A 179 9.83 9.03 -21.41
CA ILE A 179 9.97 9.04 -22.87
C ILE A 179 8.62 8.65 -23.46
N ASP A 180 8.05 9.55 -24.26
CA ASP A 180 6.79 9.38 -24.95
C ASP A 180 6.95 8.55 -26.23
N SER A 181 8.06 8.74 -26.95
CA SER A 181 8.35 8.01 -28.18
C SER A 181 9.83 7.97 -28.50
N PHE A 182 10.26 6.96 -29.25
CA PHE A 182 11.61 6.90 -29.82
C PHE A 182 11.59 6.32 -31.22
N ALA A 183 12.66 6.49 -31.98
CA ALA A 183 12.81 5.86 -33.29
C ALA A 183 14.22 6.01 -33.83
N TYR A 184 14.58 5.09 -34.74
CA TYR A 184 15.84 5.14 -35.45
C TYR A 184 15.69 5.94 -36.73
N CYS A 185 16.69 6.74 -37.09
CA CYS A 185 16.76 7.44 -38.36
C CYS A 185 17.94 6.90 -39.18
N GLU A 186 17.65 6.24 -40.30
CA GLU A 186 18.70 5.70 -41.18
C GLU A 186 19.61 6.77 -41.79
N LEU A 187 19.03 7.89 -42.23
CA LEU A 187 19.76 8.96 -42.91
C LEU A 187 20.80 9.62 -41.99
N ALA A 188 20.45 9.82 -40.71
CA ALA A 188 21.35 10.37 -39.71
C ALA A 188 22.12 9.32 -38.90
N ARG A 189 21.86 8.01 -39.10
CA ARG A 189 22.47 6.92 -38.32
C ARG A 189 22.41 7.15 -36.81
N GLY A 190 21.20 7.34 -36.28
CA GLY A 190 21.02 7.56 -34.85
C GLY A 190 19.57 7.48 -34.40
N TRP A 191 19.38 7.53 -33.09
CA TRP A 191 18.09 7.37 -32.43
C TRP A 191 17.57 8.72 -31.92
N LEU A 192 16.31 9.01 -32.20
CA LEU A 192 15.55 10.14 -31.70
C LEU A 192 14.64 9.68 -30.56
N PHE A 193 14.59 10.44 -29.47
CA PHE A 193 13.71 10.25 -28.32
C PHE A 193 12.94 11.54 -28.06
N ARG A 194 11.70 11.41 -27.64
CA ARG A 194 10.84 12.51 -27.21
C ARG A 194 10.23 12.17 -25.88
N GLY A 195 10.14 13.13 -24.97
CA GLY A 195 9.68 12.91 -23.62
C GLY A 195 9.40 14.19 -22.86
N ARG A 196 9.26 14.06 -21.54
CA ARG A 196 9.06 15.17 -20.60
C ARG A 196 9.97 14.99 -19.40
N VAL A 197 10.36 16.09 -18.78
CA VAL A 197 11.24 16.10 -17.62
C VAL A 197 10.80 17.15 -16.60
N THR A 198 10.96 16.86 -15.32
CA THR A 198 10.48 17.69 -14.18
C THR A 198 11.50 18.74 -13.69
N CYS A 199 12.62 18.95 -14.40
CA CYS A 199 13.76 19.73 -13.92
C CYS A 199 14.25 20.77 -14.94
N SER A 200 14.68 21.94 -14.47
CA SER A 200 15.20 23.05 -15.26
C SER A 200 16.61 22.78 -15.79
N TRP A 201 16.71 22.08 -16.92
CA TRP A 201 17.85 22.29 -17.81
C TRP A 201 17.78 23.74 -18.28
N GLU A 202 18.84 24.54 -18.06
CA GLU A 202 18.94 25.81 -18.77
C GLU A 202 18.83 25.48 -20.26
N ALA A 203 17.86 26.09 -20.95
CA ALA A 203 17.40 25.66 -22.27
C ALA A 203 18.52 25.57 -23.31
N ASP A 204 19.69 26.17 -23.03
CA ASP A 204 20.86 26.30 -23.90
C ASP A 204 22.05 25.36 -23.59
N GLU A 205 22.05 24.59 -22.50
CA GLU A 205 23.20 23.75 -22.09
C GLU A 205 22.83 22.27 -21.82
N GLY A 206 22.38 21.55 -22.86
CA GLY A 206 21.98 20.13 -22.80
C GLY A 206 22.99 19.11 -22.23
N PRO A 207 22.67 17.80 -22.18
CA PRO A 207 23.52 16.80 -21.52
C PRO A 207 24.87 16.63 -22.20
N ASP A 208 25.93 16.40 -21.39
CA ASP A 208 27.28 16.11 -21.88
C ASP A 208 27.35 14.73 -22.54
N SER A 209 26.60 13.77 -21.97
CA SER A 209 26.47 12.43 -22.54
C SER A 209 25.11 11.81 -22.23
N ALA A 210 24.71 10.86 -23.07
CA ALA A 210 23.54 10.02 -22.87
C ALA A 210 23.92 8.55 -23.10
N ALA A 211 23.46 7.67 -22.22
CA ALA A 211 23.51 6.22 -22.39
C ALA A 211 22.07 5.68 -22.46
N VAL A 212 21.70 5.10 -23.60
CA VAL A 212 20.37 4.60 -23.88
C VAL A 212 20.42 3.08 -23.94
N ARG A 213 19.72 2.43 -23.03
CA ARG A 213 19.63 0.96 -22.94
C ARG A 213 18.34 0.47 -23.57
N PHE A 214 18.47 -0.53 -24.42
CA PHE A 214 17.37 -1.30 -25.00
C PHE A 214 17.46 -2.77 -24.53
N GLU A 215 16.42 -3.55 -24.82
CA GLU A 215 16.38 -4.99 -24.47
C GLU A 215 17.52 -5.81 -25.08
N ARG A 216 18.01 -5.42 -26.26
CA ARG A 216 19.01 -6.18 -27.04
C ARG A 216 20.31 -5.42 -27.26
N GLY A 217 20.57 -4.32 -26.53
CA GLY A 217 21.80 -3.57 -26.64
C GLY A 217 21.75 -2.18 -26.00
N GLU A 218 22.86 -1.45 -26.08
CA GLU A 218 23.00 -0.10 -25.53
C GLU A 218 23.70 0.80 -26.56
N ILE A 219 23.30 2.08 -26.63
CA ILE A 219 24.02 3.12 -27.36
C ILE A 219 24.43 4.21 -26.38
N ALA A 220 25.62 4.77 -26.56
CA ALA A 220 26.09 5.88 -25.74
C ALA A 220 26.85 6.90 -26.58
N GLY A 221 26.71 8.17 -26.23
CA GLY A 221 27.42 9.26 -26.91
C GLY A 221 26.97 10.62 -26.45
N THR A 222 27.52 11.68 -27.04
CA THR A 222 27.09 13.06 -26.81
C THR A 222 25.76 13.29 -27.52
N PRO A 223 24.67 13.57 -26.80
CA PRO A 223 23.37 13.77 -27.40
C PRO A 223 23.21 15.17 -27.98
N ILE A 224 22.38 15.31 -29.00
CA ILE A 224 21.77 16.60 -29.34
C ILE A 224 20.45 16.68 -28.58
N SER A 225 20.25 17.71 -27.76
CA SER A 225 19.03 17.87 -26.97
C SER A 225 18.35 19.21 -27.23
N LEU A 226 17.03 19.20 -27.12
CA LEU A 226 16.19 20.39 -27.16
C LEU A 226 15.19 20.30 -26.01
N PHE A 227 15.17 21.35 -25.18
CA PHE A 227 14.17 21.55 -24.15
C PHE A 227 13.22 22.67 -24.55
N HIS A 228 11.91 22.49 -24.30
CA HIS A 228 10.92 23.52 -24.56
C HIS A 228 9.90 23.64 -23.44
N SER A 229 9.33 24.85 -23.26
CA SER A 229 8.21 25.06 -22.34
C SER A 229 6.99 24.27 -22.79
N CYS A 230 6.28 23.72 -21.83
CA CYS A 230 5.00 23.04 -22.01
C CYS A 230 3.97 23.77 -21.16
N ASP A 231 3.08 24.54 -21.81
CA ASP A 231 2.09 25.39 -21.11
C ASP A 231 1.17 24.57 -20.19
N ASP A 232 0.97 23.28 -20.47
CA ASP A 232 0.17 22.34 -19.67
C ASP A 232 0.86 21.89 -18.37
N LEU A 233 2.13 22.22 -18.17
CA LEU A 233 2.89 21.91 -16.96
C LEU A 233 3.00 23.11 -15.99
N ASP A 234 2.34 24.24 -16.29
CA ASP A 234 2.32 25.47 -15.46
C ASP A 234 3.73 25.91 -14.97
N GLY A 235 4.75 25.74 -15.83
CA GLY A 235 6.14 26.10 -15.54
C GLY A 235 6.92 25.12 -14.64
N ARG A 236 6.35 23.95 -14.31
CA ARG A 236 6.95 22.94 -13.41
C ARG A 236 7.69 21.80 -14.14
N GLY A 237 7.84 21.87 -15.46
CA GLY A 237 8.55 20.86 -16.26
C GLY A 237 8.78 21.29 -17.71
N LEU A 238 9.60 20.54 -18.45
CA LEU A 238 10.00 20.81 -19.83
C LEU A 238 9.70 19.62 -20.75
N GLY A 239 9.35 19.91 -22.00
CA GLY A 239 9.38 18.93 -23.08
C GLY A 239 10.83 18.64 -23.49
N LEU A 240 11.15 17.38 -23.73
CA LEU A 240 12.47 16.87 -24.11
C LEU A 240 12.42 16.28 -25.52
N VAL A 241 13.37 16.68 -26.36
CA VAL A 241 13.75 15.96 -27.58
C VAL A 241 15.24 15.65 -27.49
N LEU A 242 15.61 14.40 -27.67
CA LEU A 242 16.97 13.90 -27.54
C LEU A 242 17.35 13.11 -28.80
N TYR A 243 18.51 13.33 -29.36
CA TYR A 243 19.06 12.53 -30.45
C TYR A 243 20.43 11.98 -30.03
N VAL A 244 20.61 10.67 -30.17
CA VAL A 244 21.86 9.96 -29.83
C VAL A 244 22.32 9.19 -31.06
N ARG A 245 23.53 9.49 -31.54
CA ARG A 245 24.14 8.78 -32.66
C ARG A 245 24.45 7.33 -32.26
N GLY A 246 24.21 6.38 -33.15
CA GLY A 246 24.50 4.97 -32.91
C GLY A 246 24.00 4.10 -34.06
N ASP A 247 24.72 3.04 -34.39
CA ASP A 247 24.35 2.11 -35.45
C ASP A 247 23.48 0.97 -34.90
N GLY A 248 22.34 0.68 -35.53
CA GLY A 248 21.50 -0.46 -35.16
C GLY A 248 20.02 -0.21 -35.37
N ARG A 249 19.42 -0.88 -36.36
CA ARG A 249 18.02 -0.69 -36.74
C ARG A 249 17.04 -1.50 -35.89
N ASP A 250 17.48 -2.35 -34.96
CA ASP A 250 16.57 -3.19 -34.16
C ASP A 250 17.12 -3.60 -32.78
N LEU A 251 17.28 -2.62 -31.89
CA LEU A 251 17.78 -2.85 -30.53
C LEU A 251 16.68 -3.31 -29.53
N GLY A 252 15.43 -3.44 -29.99
CA GLY A 252 14.29 -3.84 -29.15
C GLY A 252 13.61 -2.66 -28.44
N SER A 253 12.88 -2.96 -27.36
CA SER A 253 12.17 -1.94 -26.58
C SER A 253 13.14 -1.08 -25.76
N LEU A 254 12.80 0.20 -25.55
CA LEU A 254 13.58 1.07 -24.67
C LEU A 254 13.44 0.63 -23.21
N VAL A 255 14.58 0.42 -22.54
CA VAL A 255 14.65 0.04 -21.12
C VAL A 255 14.92 1.26 -20.25
N SER A 256 15.87 2.12 -20.64
CA SER A 256 16.17 3.36 -19.90
C SER A 256 17.02 4.33 -20.72
N ILE A 257 16.96 5.62 -20.38
CA ILE A 257 17.89 6.65 -20.84
C ILE A 257 18.56 7.27 -19.62
N GLU A 258 19.87 7.11 -19.50
CA GLU A 258 20.69 7.84 -18.55
C GLU A 258 21.25 9.10 -19.23
N LEU A 259 20.94 10.27 -18.69
CA LEU A 259 21.49 11.57 -19.11
C LEU A 259 22.52 12.01 -18.08
N ARG A 260 23.70 12.44 -18.53
CA ARG A 260 24.78 12.91 -17.66
C ARG A 260 25.18 14.34 -17.99
N ARG A 261 25.44 15.13 -16.95
CA ARG A 261 26.02 16.49 -17.02
C ARG A 261 26.98 16.65 -15.85
N GLY A 262 28.27 16.90 -16.14
CA GLY A 262 29.32 16.87 -15.12
C GLY A 262 29.35 15.53 -14.37
N GLU A 263 29.32 15.59 -13.04
CA GLU A 263 29.24 14.41 -12.16
C GLU A 263 27.79 13.93 -11.91
N SER A 264 26.78 14.69 -12.35
CA SER A 264 25.37 14.38 -12.18
C SER A 264 24.85 13.44 -13.27
N SER A 265 24.12 12.39 -12.87
CA SER A 265 23.39 11.52 -13.80
C SER A 265 21.93 11.37 -13.40
N SER A 266 21.05 11.29 -14.40
CA SER A 266 19.63 11.04 -14.20
C SER A 266 19.13 9.97 -15.16
N THR A 267 18.32 9.05 -14.66
CA THR A 267 17.79 7.94 -15.44
C THR A 267 16.29 8.11 -15.66
N ILE A 268 15.90 8.17 -16.92
CA ILE A 268 14.51 8.08 -17.36
C ILE A 268 14.23 6.61 -17.68
N GLU A 269 13.36 5.96 -16.92
CA GLU A 269 12.98 4.57 -17.18
C GLU A 269 12.10 4.45 -18.43
N GLY A 270 12.39 3.45 -19.26
CA GLY A 270 11.60 3.11 -20.43
C GLY A 270 10.37 2.28 -20.03
N SER A 271 9.18 2.76 -20.36
CA SER A 271 7.97 1.93 -20.32
C SER A 271 7.97 0.94 -21.50
N ARG A 272 7.48 -0.29 -21.28
CA ARG A 272 7.32 -1.30 -22.36
C ARG A 272 6.32 -0.88 -23.45
N ALA A 273 5.61 0.24 -23.28
CA ALA A 273 4.62 0.77 -24.20
C ALA A 273 5.09 2.03 -24.99
N ILE A 274 6.39 2.36 -24.97
CA ILE A 274 6.87 3.57 -25.65
C ILE A 274 6.79 3.39 -27.17
N LYS A 275 6.17 4.38 -27.84
CA LYS A 275 5.90 4.37 -29.28
C LYS A 275 7.20 4.38 -30.10
N ARG A 276 7.38 3.39 -30.96
CA ARG A 276 8.43 3.36 -32.00
C ARG A 276 7.90 4.00 -33.28
N ASN A 277 8.32 5.23 -33.60
CA ASN A 277 7.88 5.93 -34.82
C ASN A 277 8.54 5.36 -36.08
N SER A 278 7.91 5.51 -37.25
CA SER A 278 8.46 5.05 -38.53
C SER A 278 9.51 6.02 -39.09
N ASP A 279 10.39 5.53 -39.98
CA ASP A 279 11.40 6.36 -40.67
C ASP A 279 10.75 7.55 -41.42
N GLU A 280 9.50 7.42 -41.88
CA GLU A 280 8.74 8.49 -42.54
C GLU A 280 8.34 9.63 -41.62
N GLN A 281 7.95 9.33 -40.38
CA GLN A 281 7.54 10.32 -39.40
C GLN A 281 8.71 11.20 -38.92
N ILE A 282 9.96 10.78 -39.20
CA ILE A 282 11.19 11.44 -38.72
C ILE A 282 12.08 11.93 -39.87
N ARG A 283 11.69 11.68 -41.13
CA ARG A 283 12.44 12.04 -42.34
C ARG A 283 12.72 13.55 -42.50
N GLY A 284 12.07 14.43 -41.73
CA GLY A 284 12.37 15.87 -41.66
C GLY A 284 13.27 16.31 -40.50
N VAL A 285 13.42 15.51 -39.44
CA VAL A 285 14.08 15.95 -38.19
C VAL A 285 15.60 15.86 -38.29
N ALA A 286 16.13 14.77 -38.87
CA ALA A 286 17.57 14.50 -39.02
C ALA A 286 18.34 15.56 -39.83
N ALA A 287 17.78 16.02 -40.95
CA ALA A 287 18.40 17.05 -41.77
C ALA A 287 18.43 18.43 -41.07
N LEU A 288 17.52 18.65 -40.11
CA LEU A 288 17.44 19.88 -39.32
C LEU A 288 18.34 19.84 -38.07
N THR A 289 18.61 18.66 -37.49
CA THR A 289 19.49 18.53 -36.31
C THR A 289 20.97 18.77 -36.62
N GLU A 290 21.46 18.40 -37.81
CA GLU A 290 22.84 18.72 -38.23
C GLU A 290 23.05 20.23 -38.49
N GLN A 291 22.00 20.96 -38.90
CA GLN A 291 22.05 22.40 -39.13
C GLN A 291 21.78 23.25 -37.86
N ALA A 292 21.34 22.62 -36.76
CA ALA A 292 20.87 23.29 -35.54
C ALA A 292 21.98 23.81 -34.60
N GLN A 293 23.22 23.98 -35.05
CA GLN A 293 24.25 24.73 -34.31
C GLN A 293 24.03 26.26 -34.34
N SER A 294 23.00 26.77 -35.03
CA SER A 294 22.65 28.20 -35.05
C SER A 294 21.13 28.48 -35.11
N GLY A 295 20.75 29.63 -34.53
CA GLY A 295 19.41 29.96 -34.02
C GLY A 295 18.16 29.74 -34.90
N PRO A 296 18.11 30.05 -36.21
CA PRO A 296 16.85 30.02 -36.97
C PRO A 296 16.24 28.62 -37.14
N ALA A 297 17.07 27.57 -37.24
CA ALA A 297 16.61 26.19 -37.39
C ALA A 297 16.00 25.61 -36.09
N ARG A 298 16.41 26.13 -34.93
CA ARG A 298 15.96 25.72 -33.60
C ARG A 298 14.49 26.10 -33.34
N ASN A 299 14.04 27.25 -33.86
CA ASN A 299 12.65 27.68 -33.76
C ASN A 299 11.72 26.85 -34.66
N THR A 300 12.18 26.45 -35.85
CA THR A 300 11.42 25.56 -36.75
C THR A 300 11.29 24.15 -36.17
N LEU A 301 12.36 23.61 -35.57
CA LEU A 301 12.33 22.36 -34.80
C LEU A 301 11.39 22.44 -33.59
N ARG A 302 11.43 23.54 -32.84
CA ARG A 302 10.50 23.80 -31.71
C ARG A 302 9.03 23.77 -32.16
N ASN A 303 8.71 24.37 -33.31
CA ASN A 303 7.34 24.39 -33.85
C ASN A 303 6.88 23.06 -34.47
N LEU A 304 7.79 22.26 -35.05
CA LEU A 304 7.50 20.93 -35.59
C LEU A 304 7.38 19.85 -34.48
N LEU A 305 8.05 20.05 -33.35
CA LEU A 305 8.11 19.08 -32.24
C LEU A 305 7.19 19.45 -31.06
N ALA A 306 6.75 20.70 -30.93
CA ALA A 306 5.77 21.10 -29.94
C ALA A 306 4.38 20.56 -30.32
N ARG A 307 3.93 19.54 -29.58
CA ARG A 307 2.52 19.12 -29.59
C ARG A 307 1.64 20.29 -29.13
N GLN A 308 0.38 20.32 -29.54
CA GLN A 308 -0.56 21.28 -28.96
C GLN A 308 -0.59 21.08 -27.44
N PRO A 309 -0.34 22.14 -26.64
CA PRO A 309 -0.42 22.02 -25.19
C PRO A 309 -1.88 21.80 -24.77
N TRP A 310 -2.08 20.96 -23.76
CA TRP A 310 -3.40 20.83 -23.14
C TRP A 310 -3.73 22.12 -22.39
N ARG A 311 -4.81 22.79 -22.79
CA ARG A 311 -5.25 24.06 -22.19
C ARG A 311 -6.33 23.90 -21.12
N GLY A 312 -6.44 22.71 -20.52
CA GLY A 312 -7.46 22.43 -19.50
C GLY A 312 -8.81 21.94 -20.04
N ALA A 313 -9.03 21.93 -21.35
CA ALA A 313 -10.31 21.58 -21.97
C ALA A 313 -10.36 20.11 -22.45
N ASP A 314 -11.57 19.56 -22.52
CA ASP A 314 -11.85 18.32 -23.24
C ASP A 314 -11.91 18.61 -24.74
N THR A 315 -11.09 17.92 -25.53
CA THR A 315 -10.98 18.15 -26.98
C THR A 315 -11.36 16.92 -27.81
N LEU A 316 -11.94 15.87 -27.21
CA LEU A 316 -12.33 14.67 -27.95
C LEU A 316 -13.33 14.95 -29.08
N ALA A 317 -14.23 15.91 -28.87
CA ALA A 317 -15.22 16.31 -29.87
C ALA A 317 -14.61 16.97 -31.13
N ALA A 318 -13.33 17.37 -31.07
CA ALA A 318 -12.62 17.96 -32.20
C ALA A 318 -11.95 16.91 -33.11
N LEU A 319 -11.94 15.63 -32.72
CA LEU A 319 -11.42 14.55 -33.56
C LEU A 319 -12.31 14.35 -34.78
N SER A 320 -11.71 14.12 -35.94
CA SER A 320 -12.45 13.90 -37.20
C SER A 320 -13.18 12.54 -37.26
N ASP A 321 -12.87 11.61 -36.36
CA ASP A 321 -13.58 10.35 -36.17
C ASP A 321 -14.23 10.22 -34.78
N SER A 322 -15.18 9.31 -34.64
CA SER A 322 -15.97 9.06 -33.43
C SER A 322 -15.16 8.32 -32.35
N VAL A 323 -14.22 9.01 -31.70
CA VAL A 323 -13.56 8.52 -30.48
C VAL A 323 -14.24 9.14 -29.27
N HIS A 324 -14.73 8.30 -28.36
CA HIS A 324 -15.48 8.72 -27.19
C HIS A 324 -14.99 8.02 -25.95
N LEU A 325 -14.66 8.82 -24.94
CA LEU A 325 -14.15 8.35 -23.66
C LEU A 325 -14.79 9.16 -22.53
N HIS A 326 -15.26 8.45 -21.52
CA HIS A 326 -15.77 9.05 -20.32
C HIS A 326 -15.29 8.26 -19.10
N PHE A 327 -15.02 8.98 -18.02
CA PHE A 327 -14.68 8.42 -16.73
C PHE A 327 -15.84 8.69 -15.80
N ASP A 328 -16.55 7.62 -15.43
CA ASP A 328 -17.60 7.69 -14.41
C ASP A 328 -16.96 7.98 -13.05
N GLU A 329 -15.78 7.39 -12.80
CA GLU A 329 -15.11 7.49 -11.51
C GLU A 329 -13.59 7.28 -11.60
N VAL A 330 -12.89 7.95 -10.69
CA VAL A 330 -11.44 7.86 -10.50
C VAL A 330 -11.19 7.57 -9.02
N ILE A 331 -10.46 6.50 -8.73
CA ILE A 331 -10.15 6.06 -7.37
C ILE A 331 -8.64 6.06 -7.19
N CYS A 332 -8.14 6.71 -6.14
CA CYS A 332 -6.72 6.71 -5.82
C CYS A 332 -6.35 5.41 -5.08
N CYS A 333 -5.20 4.82 -5.42
CA CYS A 333 -4.65 3.63 -4.78
C CYS A 333 -3.21 3.89 -4.32
N PRO A 334 -3.00 4.63 -3.21
CA PRO A 334 -1.67 5.05 -2.77
C PRO A 334 -0.72 3.87 -2.46
N PRO A 335 0.62 4.08 -2.52
CA PRO A 335 1.29 5.32 -2.91
C PRO A 335 1.28 5.57 -4.43
N ASP A 336 1.28 4.50 -5.25
CA ASP A 336 1.41 4.58 -6.71
C ASP A 336 0.36 3.69 -7.38
N GLY A 337 -0.79 4.29 -7.68
CA GLY A 337 -1.90 3.58 -8.32
C GLY A 337 -3.15 4.43 -8.47
N MET A 338 -3.88 4.21 -9.55
CA MET A 338 -5.23 4.72 -9.76
C MET A 338 -6.10 3.64 -10.39
N VAL A 339 -7.38 3.61 -10.05
CA VAL A 339 -8.38 2.87 -10.82
C VAL A 339 -9.25 3.85 -11.57
N LEU A 340 -9.39 3.62 -12.88
CA LEU A 340 -10.29 4.34 -13.75
C LEU A 340 -11.50 3.46 -14.06
N ILE A 341 -12.69 4.01 -13.86
CA ILE A 341 -13.96 3.37 -14.18
C ILE A 341 -14.68 4.25 -15.18
N GLY A 342 -15.14 3.67 -16.29
CA GLY A 342 -15.78 4.46 -17.34
C GLY A 342 -16.22 3.63 -18.53
N TRP A 343 -16.37 4.30 -19.67
CA TRP A 343 -16.66 3.66 -20.95
C TRP A 343 -15.85 4.28 -22.09
N PHE A 344 -15.55 3.45 -23.08
CA PHE A 344 -14.70 3.81 -24.22
C PHE A 344 -15.26 3.23 -25.52
N LEU A 345 -15.47 4.09 -26.51
CA LEU A 345 -15.91 3.74 -27.86
C LEU A 345 -14.96 4.33 -28.89
N ALA A 346 -14.40 3.46 -29.72
CA ALA A 346 -13.61 3.84 -30.89
C ALA A 346 -13.68 2.71 -31.91
N ARG A 347 -13.47 3.04 -33.19
CA ARG A 347 -13.30 2.01 -34.22
C ARG A 347 -12.01 1.21 -33.95
N PRO A 348 -11.98 -0.11 -34.21
CA PRO A 348 -10.77 -0.90 -34.06
C PRO A 348 -9.58 -0.29 -34.80
N GLY A 349 -8.43 -0.16 -34.13
CA GLY A 349 -7.20 0.42 -34.70
C GLY A 349 -7.16 1.95 -34.77
N ARG A 350 -8.28 2.65 -34.52
CA ARG A 350 -8.34 4.13 -34.59
C ARG A 350 -7.48 4.80 -33.54
N VAL A 351 -7.51 4.29 -32.30
CA VAL A 351 -6.70 4.81 -31.19
C VAL A 351 -5.39 4.05 -31.14
N LEU A 352 -4.28 4.76 -31.35
CA LEU A 352 -2.93 4.20 -31.27
C LEU A 352 -2.45 4.15 -29.83
N THR A 353 -2.61 5.25 -29.08
CA THR A 353 -2.15 5.36 -27.70
C THR A 353 -3.11 6.16 -26.86
N MET A 354 -3.24 5.76 -25.60
CA MET A 354 -3.89 6.53 -24.54
C MET A 354 -2.93 6.60 -23.36
N THR A 355 -2.69 7.79 -22.82
CA THR A 355 -1.69 7.99 -21.76
C THR A 355 -2.21 8.99 -20.75
N ILE A 356 -2.25 8.59 -19.47
CA ILE A 356 -2.44 9.54 -18.37
C ILE A 356 -1.19 10.41 -18.30
N ARG A 357 -1.42 11.71 -18.14
CA ARG A 357 -0.41 12.74 -17.97
C ARG A 357 -0.81 13.62 -16.82
N GLY A 358 0.15 14.01 -16.00
CA GLY A 358 -0.02 15.00 -14.95
C GLY A 358 1.36 15.50 -14.50
N GLN A 359 1.39 16.25 -13.41
CA GLN A 359 2.61 16.91 -12.93
C GLN A 359 3.70 15.90 -12.55
N ASN A 360 3.29 14.75 -11.98
CA ASN A 360 4.22 13.79 -11.39
C ASN A 360 4.57 12.61 -12.31
N GLY A 361 4.19 12.68 -13.60
CA GLY A 361 4.61 11.72 -14.60
C GLY A 361 3.51 11.35 -15.59
N SER A 362 3.71 10.22 -16.26
CA SER A 362 2.78 9.69 -17.25
C SER A 362 2.73 8.17 -17.20
N ALA A 363 1.56 7.59 -17.45
CA ALA A 363 1.38 6.15 -17.53
C ALA A 363 0.47 5.76 -18.71
N PRO A 364 0.81 4.73 -19.49
CA PRO A 364 -0.03 4.25 -20.58
C PRO A 364 -1.31 3.59 -20.04
N LEU A 365 -2.43 3.79 -20.75
CA LEU A 365 -3.67 3.08 -20.50
C LEU A 365 -3.72 1.80 -21.33
N ASP A 366 -3.34 0.68 -20.71
CA ASP A 366 -3.40 -0.63 -21.35
C ASP A 366 -4.78 -1.27 -21.19
N PHE A 367 -5.68 -1.00 -22.14
CA PHE A 367 -7.03 -1.57 -22.16
C PHE A 367 -7.06 -3.10 -22.34
N LYS A 368 -5.94 -3.77 -22.66
CA LYS A 368 -5.89 -5.25 -22.63
C LYS A 368 -5.98 -5.78 -21.20
N ARG A 369 -5.59 -4.97 -20.21
CA ARG A 369 -5.67 -5.29 -18.78
C ARG A 369 -6.96 -4.83 -18.13
N ALA A 370 -7.78 -4.07 -18.87
CA ALA A 370 -9.05 -3.61 -18.37
C ALA A 370 -10.04 -4.77 -18.22
N ILE A 371 -10.79 -4.75 -17.12
CA ILE A 371 -12.01 -5.53 -16.98
C ILE A 371 -13.07 -4.83 -17.81
N ARG A 372 -13.69 -5.56 -18.74
CA ARG A 372 -14.71 -5.01 -19.61
C ARG A 372 -16.09 -5.29 -19.02
N SER A 373 -16.97 -4.31 -19.06
CA SER A 373 -18.34 -4.41 -18.53
C SER A 373 -19.38 -3.97 -19.55
N ASP A 374 -20.58 -4.51 -19.42
CA ASP A 374 -21.71 -4.19 -20.28
C ASP A 374 -22.30 -2.83 -19.88
N ARG A 375 -22.50 -1.98 -20.88
CA ARG A 375 -23.07 -0.63 -20.81
C ARG A 375 -24.12 -0.44 -21.90
N PRO A 376 -25.26 -1.16 -21.80
CA PRO A 376 -26.35 -1.02 -22.76
C PRO A 376 -26.93 0.40 -22.77
N ASP A 377 -26.87 1.10 -21.63
CA ASP A 377 -27.23 2.50 -21.49
C ASP A 377 -26.40 3.41 -22.41
N VAL A 378 -25.10 3.17 -22.53
CA VAL A 378 -24.20 3.92 -23.40
C VAL A 378 -24.51 3.62 -24.86
N ILE A 379 -24.71 2.36 -25.22
CA ILE A 379 -25.04 1.99 -26.60
C ILE A 379 -26.41 2.53 -27.02
N GLN A 380 -27.44 2.39 -26.18
CA GLN A 380 -28.81 2.82 -26.51
C GLN A 380 -28.93 4.35 -26.64
N ASN A 381 -28.30 5.11 -25.74
CA ASN A 381 -28.47 6.56 -25.70
C ASN A 381 -27.41 7.34 -26.51
N PHE A 382 -26.32 6.68 -26.93
CA PHE A 382 -25.20 7.38 -27.54
C PHE A 382 -24.50 6.58 -28.65
N GLY A 383 -24.21 5.30 -28.43
CA GLY A 383 -23.41 4.48 -29.34
C GLY A 383 -24.11 4.13 -30.65
N ALA A 384 -25.40 3.73 -30.59
CA ALA A 384 -26.15 3.19 -31.72
C ALA A 384 -26.28 4.20 -32.87
N GLU A 385 -26.58 5.46 -32.56
CA GLU A 385 -26.66 6.55 -33.54
C GLU A 385 -25.32 6.82 -34.26
N ARG A 386 -24.21 6.40 -33.65
CA ARG A 386 -22.83 6.58 -34.13
C ARG A 386 -22.23 5.29 -34.69
N GLY A 387 -23.04 4.24 -34.85
CA GLY A 387 -22.63 2.96 -35.42
C GLY A 387 -21.87 2.03 -34.45
N PHE A 388 -21.94 2.29 -33.15
CA PHE A 388 -21.40 1.39 -32.12
C PHE A 388 -22.51 0.49 -31.57
N ASN A 389 -22.30 -0.83 -31.63
CA ASN A 389 -23.27 -1.83 -31.18
C ASN A 389 -22.73 -2.74 -30.07
N ASP A 390 -21.43 -2.67 -29.74
CA ASP A 390 -20.83 -3.48 -28.69
C ASP A 390 -21.17 -2.92 -27.32
N VAL A 391 -22.12 -3.57 -26.64
CA VAL A 391 -22.52 -3.19 -25.28
C VAL A 391 -21.36 -3.32 -24.28
N ARG A 392 -20.33 -4.12 -24.57
CA ARG A 392 -19.18 -4.34 -23.68
C ARG A 392 -18.16 -3.19 -23.74
N CYS A 393 -18.64 -1.95 -23.76
CA CYS A 393 -17.82 -0.74 -23.88
C CYS A 393 -17.41 -0.13 -22.53
N GLY A 394 -17.91 -0.64 -21.41
CA GLY A 394 -17.48 -0.26 -20.07
C GLY A 394 -16.11 -0.84 -19.72
N PHE A 395 -15.38 -0.16 -18.83
CA PHE A 395 -14.09 -0.63 -18.34
C PHE A 395 -13.83 -0.30 -16.87
N ILE A 396 -13.05 -1.16 -16.22
CA ILE A 396 -12.34 -0.91 -14.97
C ILE A 396 -10.85 -1.19 -15.23
N LEU A 397 -9.99 -0.21 -14.99
CA LEU A 397 -8.57 -0.30 -15.30
C LEU A 397 -7.72 0.21 -14.14
N PHE A 398 -6.84 -0.63 -13.62
CA PHE A 398 -5.79 -0.22 -12.70
C PHE A 398 -4.59 0.32 -13.48
N VAL A 399 -4.10 1.49 -13.09
CA VAL A 399 -2.94 2.16 -13.69
C VAL A 399 -1.91 2.41 -12.59
N PRO A 400 -0.66 1.94 -12.74
CA PRO A 400 0.42 2.29 -11.82
C PRO A 400 0.85 3.75 -12.08
N TYR A 401 0.16 4.68 -11.44
CA TYR A 401 0.36 6.11 -11.60
C TYR A 401 0.37 6.79 -10.24
N HIS A 402 1.39 7.61 -9.99
CA HIS A 402 1.50 8.39 -8.77
C HIS A 402 0.63 9.65 -8.88
N TYR A 403 -0.48 9.66 -8.16
CA TYR A 403 -1.34 10.84 -8.06
C TYR A 403 -1.00 11.62 -6.79
N SER A 404 -0.88 12.95 -6.91
CA SER A 404 -0.81 13.85 -5.75
C SER A 404 -2.04 14.76 -5.73
N ALA A 405 -2.52 15.08 -4.53
CA ALA A 405 -3.67 15.96 -4.36
C ALA A 405 -3.43 17.31 -5.05
N GLY A 406 -4.39 17.75 -5.85
CA GLY A 406 -4.30 18.98 -6.66
C GLY A 406 -3.54 18.82 -7.99
N ASP A 407 -3.09 17.60 -8.34
CA ASP A 407 -2.54 17.34 -9.68
C ASP A 407 -3.63 17.45 -10.74
N ARG A 408 -3.31 18.17 -11.83
CA ARG A 408 -4.19 18.32 -12.99
C ARG A 408 -3.89 17.22 -13.99
N SER A 409 -4.39 16.03 -13.70
CA SER A 409 -4.18 14.88 -14.58
C SER A 409 -5.18 14.87 -15.74
N TYR A 410 -4.74 14.41 -16.91
CA TYR A 410 -5.55 14.27 -18.12
C TYR A 410 -5.10 13.04 -18.92
N VAL A 411 -5.95 12.55 -19.81
CA VAL A 411 -5.62 11.50 -20.76
C VAL A 411 -5.40 12.12 -22.12
N GLU A 412 -4.20 11.91 -22.68
CA GLU A 412 -3.89 12.21 -24.07
C GLU A 412 -4.21 10.99 -24.93
N ILE A 413 -4.88 11.22 -26.05
CA ILE A 413 -5.26 10.21 -27.03
C ILE A 413 -4.64 10.57 -28.37
N GLU A 414 -3.95 9.62 -28.99
CA GLU A 414 -3.42 9.76 -30.35
C GLU A 414 -4.12 8.78 -31.30
N THR A 415 -4.53 9.28 -32.46
CA THR A 415 -5.19 8.47 -33.50
C THR A 415 -4.22 8.05 -34.62
N ASP A 416 -4.61 7.05 -35.39
CA ASP A 416 -3.89 6.62 -36.61
C ASP A 416 -3.88 7.68 -37.73
N LEU A 417 -4.74 8.70 -37.66
CA LEU A 417 -4.74 9.88 -38.53
C LEU A 417 -3.74 10.96 -38.09
N GLY A 418 -3.03 10.73 -36.97
CA GLY A 418 -2.09 11.70 -36.40
C GLY A 418 -2.75 12.83 -35.61
N GLU A 419 -4.04 12.71 -35.31
CA GLU A 419 -4.75 13.66 -34.47
C GLU A 419 -4.46 13.40 -32.98
N VAL A 420 -4.47 14.46 -32.18
CA VAL A 420 -4.28 14.39 -30.74
C VAL A 420 -5.45 15.07 -30.05
N ALA A 421 -6.03 14.39 -29.04
CA ALA A 421 -7.06 14.95 -28.20
C ALA A 421 -6.80 14.68 -26.73
N PHE A 422 -7.47 15.46 -25.87
CA PHE A 422 -7.26 15.47 -24.44
C PHE A 422 -8.57 15.26 -23.71
N LYS A 423 -8.54 14.41 -22.68
CA LYS A 423 -9.66 14.16 -21.77
C LYS A 423 -9.23 14.46 -20.33
N PRO A 424 -9.72 15.54 -19.70
CA PRO A 424 -9.43 15.82 -18.30
C PRO A 424 -9.86 14.65 -17.39
N LEU A 425 -9.06 14.36 -16.36
CA LEU A 425 -9.44 13.45 -15.28
C LEU A 425 -10.03 14.26 -14.13
N SER A 426 -11.13 13.75 -13.57
CA SER A 426 -11.68 14.28 -12.33
C SER A 426 -10.75 13.94 -11.17
N GLU A 427 -10.68 14.82 -10.17
CA GLU A 427 -10.00 14.49 -8.91
C GLU A 427 -10.61 13.23 -8.29
N PRO A 428 -9.79 12.29 -7.78
CA PRO A 428 -10.29 11.11 -7.09
C PRO A 428 -11.15 11.51 -5.88
N LYS A 429 -12.37 10.98 -5.81
CA LYS A 429 -13.34 11.33 -4.74
C LYS A 429 -13.43 10.31 -3.62
N LEU A 430 -13.03 9.06 -3.89
CA LEU A 430 -13.15 7.95 -2.95
C LEU A 430 -11.79 7.50 -2.45
N GLU A 431 -11.72 7.25 -1.15
CA GLU A 431 -10.54 6.76 -0.45
C GLU A 431 -10.90 5.70 0.61
N GLY A 432 -9.90 5.00 1.11
CA GLY A 432 -10.02 4.05 2.23
C GLY A 432 -11.18 3.05 2.06
N THR A 433 -11.98 2.89 3.11
CA THR A 433 -13.10 1.93 3.12
C THR A 433 -14.18 2.24 2.07
N ALA A 434 -14.39 3.51 1.70
CA ALA A 434 -15.36 3.87 0.66
C ALA A 434 -14.88 3.42 -0.73
N ALA A 435 -13.60 3.60 -1.04
CA ALA A 435 -12.99 3.09 -2.26
C ALA A 435 -13.02 1.56 -2.34
N VAL A 436 -12.72 0.87 -1.22
CA VAL A 436 -12.85 -0.59 -1.12
C VAL A 436 -14.29 -1.01 -1.41
N LYS A 437 -15.28 -0.37 -0.74
CA LYS A 437 -16.73 -0.58 -0.95
C LYS A 437 -17.16 -0.45 -2.40
N ARG A 438 -16.66 0.57 -3.08
CA ARG A 438 -16.98 0.81 -4.47
C ARG A 438 -16.37 -0.24 -5.40
N LEU A 439 -15.09 -0.56 -5.23
CA LEU A 439 -14.39 -1.51 -6.10
C LEU A 439 -14.92 -2.94 -5.98
N ALA A 440 -15.25 -3.40 -4.78
CA ALA A 440 -15.82 -4.75 -4.61
C ALA A 440 -17.36 -4.78 -4.72
N GLY A 441 -18.03 -3.62 -4.87
CA GLY A 441 -19.50 -3.54 -4.93
C GLY A 441 -20.10 -3.93 -6.27
N ASP A 442 -19.51 -3.48 -7.39
CA ASP A 442 -20.18 -3.45 -8.69
C ASP A 442 -19.35 -4.06 -9.82
N PHE A 443 -18.91 -5.30 -9.66
CA PHE A 443 -18.48 -6.11 -10.81
C PHE A 443 -19.04 -7.53 -10.75
N ASP A 444 -19.40 -8.03 -11.93
CA ASP A 444 -19.69 -9.44 -12.17
C ASP A 444 -18.72 -9.93 -13.25
N LEU A 445 -17.81 -10.81 -12.86
CA LEU A 445 -16.77 -11.34 -13.74
C LEU A 445 -17.17 -12.73 -14.19
N ALA A 446 -16.99 -13.00 -15.49
CA ALA A 446 -17.02 -14.36 -15.99
C ALA A 446 -15.88 -15.18 -15.36
N TYR A 447 -16.10 -16.48 -15.23
CA TYR A 447 -15.17 -17.42 -14.62
C TYR A 447 -13.75 -17.31 -15.20
N ASP A 448 -13.62 -17.34 -16.54
CA ASP A 448 -12.32 -17.33 -17.23
C ASP A 448 -11.55 -16.00 -17.07
N ASP A 449 -12.25 -14.93 -16.71
CA ASP A 449 -11.66 -13.60 -16.53
C ASP A 449 -11.24 -13.32 -15.08
N LEU A 450 -11.66 -14.15 -14.13
CA LEU A 450 -11.54 -13.88 -12.70
C LEU A 450 -10.08 -13.79 -12.25
N ALA A 451 -9.24 -14.76 -12.61
CA ALA A 451 -7.81 -14.75 -12.27
C ALA A 451 -7.10 -13.53 -12.86
N ARG A 452 -7.30 -13.28 -14.16
CA ARG A 452 -6.71 -12.15 -14.89
C ARG A 452 -7.13 -10.80 -14.28
N ALA A 453 -8.42 -10.64 -14.00
CA ALA A 453 -9.00 -9.44 -13.43
C ALA A 453 -8.42 -9.10 -12.05
N PHE A 454 -8.30 -10.11 -11.18
CA PHE A 454 -7.70 -9.93 -9.85
C PHE A 454 -6.20 -9.71 -9.93
N ASP A 455 -5.47 -10.42 -10.80
CA ASP A 455 -4.01 -10.24 -10.94
C ASP A 455 -3.61 -8.88 -11.50
N GLN A 456 -4.42 -8.32 -12.40
CA GLN A 456 -4.06 -7.14 -13.17
C GLN A 456 -4.73 -5.86 -12.66
N THR A 457 -5.93 -5.95 -12.09
CA THR A 457 -6.79 -4.80 -11.80
C THR A 457 -7.29 -4.77 -10.36
N ILE A 458 -8.18 -5.70 -9.96
CA ILE A 458 -8.88 -5.62 -8.66
C ILE A 458 -7.94 -5.86 -7.48
N GLY A 459 -7.13 -6.92 -7.53
CA GLY A 459 -6.23 -7.30 -6.44
C GLY A 459 -5.19 -6.24 -6.11
N PRO A 460 -4.37 -5.77 -7.09
CA PRO A 460 -3.41 -4.69 -6.89
C PRO A 460 -4.01 -3.38 -6.35
N ALA A 461 -5.24 -3.05 -6.75
CA ALA A 461 -5.94 -1.86 -6.29
C ALA A 461 -6.40 -2.01 -4.83
N LEU A 462 -7.15 -3.07 -4.52
CA LEU A 462 -7.66 -3.33 -3.18
C LEU A 462 -6.54 -3.49 -2.15
N LEU A 463 -5.45 -4.19 -2.53
CA LEU A 463 -4.29 -4.38 -1.65
C LEU A 463 -3.63 -3.04 -1.30
N ARG A 464 -3.43 -2.15 -2.28
CA ARG A 464 -2.85 -0.81 -2.06
C ARG A 464 -3.74 0.06 -1.19
N ILE A 465 -5.03 0.13 -1.50
CA ILE A 465 -6.00 0.89 -0.71
C ILE A 465 -6.04 0.35 0.73
N ASN A 466 -6.06 -0.98 0.91
CA ASN A 466 -6.06 -1.57 2.23
C ASN A 466 -4.77 -1.26 2.99
N ARG A 467 -3.59 -1.46 2.39
CA ARG A 467 -2.29 -1.12 3.03
C ARG A 467 -2.21 0.35 3.42
N HIS A 468 -2.67 1.25 2.57
CA HIS A 468 -2.69 2.68 2.90
C HIS A 468 -3.62 2.97 4.09
N ARG A 469 -4.81 2.33 4.12
CA ARG A 469 -5.72 2.39 5.27
C ARG A 469 -5.08 1.82 6.54
N LEU A 470 -4.34 0.73 6.44
CA LEU A 470 -3.66 0.06 7.56
C LEU A 470 -2.47 0.88 8.11
N ALA A 471 -1.81 1.68 7.27
CA ALA A 471 -0.72 2.55 7.69
C ALA A 471 -1.17 3.61 8.72
N ARG A 472 -2.46 3.97 8.71
CA ARG A 472 -3.07 4.81 9.75
C ARG A 472 -3.38 3.97 10.99
N GLN A 473 -2.98 4.47 12.16
CA GLN A 473 -3.38 3.92 13.45
C GLN A 473 -4.68 4.61 13.90
N PRO A 474 -5.77 3.86 14.13
CA PRO A 474 -7.00 4.43 14.65
C PRO A 474 -6.81 4.90 16.10
N GLN A 475 -7.47 5.98 16.48
CA GLN A 475 -7.67 6.29 17.90
C GLN A 475 -8.51 5.19 18.57
N ILE A 476 -8.11 4.82 19.78
CA ILE A 476 -8.78 3.81 20.60
C ILE A 476 -9.12 4.45 21.94
N LYS A 477 -10.39 4.38 22.31
CA LYS A 477 -10.84 4.72 23.66
C LYS A 477 -11.08 3.42 24.43
N GLU A 478 -10.29 3.20 25.47
CA GLU A 478 -10.50 2.11 26.42
C GLU A 478 -11.41 2.57 27.57
N VAL A 479 -12.39 1.74 27.92
CA VAL A 479 -13.29 1.95 29.06
C VAL A 479 -13.40 0.65 29.85
N GLU A 480 -13.20 0.74 31.16
CA GLU A 480 -13.32 -0.38 32.08
C GLU A 480 -14.70 -0.39 32.76
N PHE A 481 -15.30 -1.57 32.85
CA PHE A 481 -16.55 -1.79 33.55
C PHE A 481 -16.28 -2.74 34.73
N GLY A 482 -16.16 -2.17 35.93
CA GLY A 482 -15.81 -2.90 37.16
C GLY A 482 -14.30 -3.03 37.40
N GLU A 483 -13.93 -3.69 38.50
CA GLU A 483 -12.53 -3.97 38.83
C GLU A 483 -12.02 -5.15 38.00
N VAL A 484 -11.07 -4.88 37.10
CA VAL A 484 -10.49 -5.88 36.20
C VAL A 484 -9.62 -6.86 36.99
N THR A 485 -9.69 -8.14 36.62
CA THR A 485 -8.87 -9.21 37.20
C THR A 485 -7.37 -8.90 37.07
N ALA A 486 -6.64 -8.86 38.19
CA ALA A 486 -5.22 -8.47 38.20
C ALA A 486 -4.28 -9.51 37.56
N ALA A 487 -4.65 -10.79 37.59
CA ALA A 487 -3.86 -11.89 37.03
C ALA A 487 -4.79 -12.94 36.41
N PRO A 488 -5.47 -12.61 35.29
CA PRO A 488 -6.35 -13.56 34.63
C PRO A 488 -5.51 -14.73 34.09
N ARG A 489 -6.08 -15.92 34.07
CA ARG A 489 -5.48 -17.06 33.37
C ARG A 489 -5.83 -17.04 31.89
N PHE A 490 -7.02 -16.52 31.55
CA PHE A 490 -7.55 -16.50 30.19
C PHE A 490 -7.99 -15.10 29.78
N SER A 491 -7.67 -14.73 28.55
CA SER A 491 -8.09 -13.48 27.93
C SER A 491 -9.01 -13.75 26.75
N LEU A 492 -10.27 -13.34 26.85
CA LEU A 492 -11.22 -13.47 25.77
C LEU A 492 -11.26 -12.14 25.00
N VAL A 493 -10.85 -12.18 23.74
CA VAL A 493 -10.90 -11.05 22.81
C VAL A 493 -12.13 -11.21 21.93
N ILE A 494 -13.08 -10.29 22.06
CA ILE A 494 -14.38 -10.34 21.38
C ILE A 494 -14.57 -9.13 20.48
N PRO A 495 -14.26 -9.23 19.17
CA PRO A 495 -14.61 -8.21 18.19
C PRO A 495 -16.13 -8.07 18.04
N VAL A 496 -16.61 -6.84 17.92
CA VAL A 496 -18.02 -6.49 17.82
C VAL A 496 -18.23 -5.52 16.68
N TYR A 497 -19.08 -5.91 15.73
CA TYR A 497 -19.54 -5.08 14.62
C TYR A 497 -21.04 -5.31 14.40
N GLY A 498 -21.83 -4.25 14.22
CA GLY A 498 -23.27 -4.33 13.93
C GLY A 498 -24.14 -4.81 15.09
N ARG A 499 -24.08 -6.09 15.46
CA ARG A 499 -24.99 -6.72 16.43
C ARG A 499 -24.48 -6.68 17.86
N ILE A 500 -24.50 -5.48 18.44
CA ILE A 500 -24.15 -5.30 19.85
C ILE A 500 -25.13 -6.01 20.80
N ASP A 501 -26.35 -6.31 20.34
CA ASP A 501 -27.39 -6.99 21.13
C ASP A 501 -27.00 -8.40 21.58
N LEU A 502 -26.02 -9.03 20.93
CA LEU A 502 -25.52 -10.37 21.29
C LEU A 502 -24.60 -10.36 22.52
N ILE A 503 -24.14 -9.18 22.96
CA ILE A 503 -23.31 -9.03 24.17
C ILE A 503 -24.09 -9.44 25.42
N GLU A 504 -25.36 -9.05 25.55
CA GLU A 504 -26.17 -9.39 26.73
C GLU A 504 -26.34 -10.90 26.94
N PRO A 505 -26.81 -11.70 25.97
CA PRO A 505 -26.93 -13.15 26.17
C PRO A 505 -25.56 -13.82 26.38
N GLN A 506 -24.49 -13.31 25.76
CA GLN A 506 -23.15 -13.86 25.94
C GLN A 506 -22.65 -13.65 27.39
N LEU A 507 -22.75 -12.43 27.92
CA LEU A 507 -22.41 -12.14 29.31
C LEU A 507 -23.35 -12.84 30.30
N ALA A 508 -24.63 -12.99 29.98
CA ALA A 508 -25.57 -13.75 30.80
C ALA A 508 -25.09 -15.21 30.97
N LEU A 509 -24.66 -15.84 29.87
CA LEU A 509 -24.10 -17.20 29.91
C LEU A 509 -22.77 -17.26 30.67
N PHE A 510 -21.87 -16.30 30.45
CA PHE A 510 -20.63 -16.25 31.23
C PHE A 510 -20.86 -16.04 32.73
N SER A 511 -21.95 -15.36 33.12
CA SER A 511 -22.25 -15.08 34.54
C SER A 511 -22.55 -16.33 35.36
N ILE A 512 -22.94 -17.42 34.70
CA ILE A 512 -23.28 -18.70 35.34
C ILE A 512 -22.15 -19.73 35.25
N HIS A 513 -20.95 -19.35 34.76
CA HIS A 513 -19.81 -20.24 34.56
C HIS A 513 -18.61 -19.88 35.45
N PRO A 514 -18.34 -20.62 36.55
CA PRO A 514 -17.19 -20.38 37.41
C PRO A 514 -15.92 -21.13 36.95
N PRO A 515 -14.70 -20.57 37.16
CA PRO A 515 -14.43 -19.29 37.82
C PRO A 515 -14.26 -18.13 36.82
N VAL A 516 -15.28 -17.28 36.66
CA VAL A 516 -15.20 -16.00 35.90
C VAL A 516 -14.01 -15.14 36.36
N CYS A 517 -13.58 -15.26 37.62
CA CYS A 517 -12.42 -14.54 38.14
C CYS A 517 -11.08 -14.98 37.54
N GLU A 518 -11.01 -16.07 36.78
CA GLU A 518 -9.83 -16.44 36.00
C GLU A 518 -9.84 -15.81 34.59
N TYR A 519 -10.93 -15.15 34.21
CA TYR A 519 -11.13 -14.60 32.88
C TYR A 519 -10.99 -13.08 32.87
N GLU A 520 -10.46 -12.54 31.78
CA GLU A 520 -10.67 -11.16 31.38
C GLU A 520 -11.39 -11.12 30.03
N PHE A 521 -12.41 -10.26 29.92
CA PHE A 521 -13.15 -10.05 28.68
C PHE A 521 -12.74 -8.70 28.09
N ILE A 522 -12.39 -8.70 26.81
CA ILE A 522 -12.00 -7.51 26.06
C ILE A 522 -12.89 -7.43 24.83
N TYR A 523 -13.94 -6.61 24.92
CA TYR A 523 -14.82 -6.31 23.78
C TYR A 523 -14.18 -5.23 22.91
N VAL A 524 -14.07 -5.48 21.61
CA VAL A 524 -13.47 -4.53 20.66
C VAL A 524 -14.54 -4.08 19.67
N LEU A 525 -15.05 -2.87 19.84
CA LEU A 525 -16.07 -2.29 18.96
C LEU A 525 -15.41 -1.47 17.84
N ASP A 526 -15.54 -1.95 16.60
CA ASP A 526 -15.09 -1.25 15.38
C ASP A 526 -16.27 -0.75 14.52
N ASP A 527 -17.41 -0.50 15.16
CA ASP A 527 -18.61 0.12 14.57
C ASP A 527 -18.89 1.49 15.25
N PRO A 528 -18.18 2.57 14.84
CA PRO A 528 -18.27 3.87 15.51
C PRO A 528 -19.70 4.42 15.63
N PRO A 529 -20.58 4.29 14.61
CA PRO A 529 -21.99 4.68 14.74
C PRO A 529 -22.75 4.04 15.91
N LYS A 530 -22.35 2.83 16.34
CA LYS A 530 -23.00 2.10 17.45
C LYS A 530 -22.40 2.37 18.82
N ARG A 531 -21.34 3.18 18.91
CA ARG A 531 -20.63 3.42 20.18
C ARG A 531 -21.54 3.89 21.33
N CYS A 532 -22.42 4.87 21.09
CA CYS A 532 -23.31 5.38 22.14
C CYS A 532 -24.31 4.33 22.63
N GLU A 533 -24.78 3.46 21.73
CA GLU A 533 -25.69 2.37 22.05
C GLU A 533 -24.95 1.29 22.86
N ALA A 534 -23.73 0.94 22.43
CA ALA A 534 -22.85 -0.02 23.08
C ALA A 534 -22.43 0.42 24.49
N GLU A 535 -22.01 1.68 24.69
CA GLU A 535 -21.64 2.21 26.02
C GLU A 535 -22.79 2.06 27.04
N ARG A 536 -24.05 2.32 26.62
CA ARG A 536 -25.24 2.14 27.47
C ARG A 536 -25.54 0.67 27.75
N LEU A 537 -25.42 -0.18 26.72
CA LEU A 537 -25.61 -1.62 26.88
C LEU A 537 -24.58 -2.17 27.86
N PHE A 538 -23.30 -1.81 27.72
CA PHE A 538 -22.22 -2.22 28.59
C PHE A 538 -22.44 -1.82 30.07
N ASP A 539 -22.87 -0.59 30.34
CA ASP A 539 -23.24 -0.18 31.71
C ASP A 539 -24.41 -1.01 32.27
N SER A 540 -25.44 -1.28 31.47
CA SER A 540 -26.59 -2.08 31.86
C SER A 540 -26.21 -3.54 32.19
N VAL A 541 -25.47 -4.21 31.30
CA VAL A 541 -25.07 -5.62 31.47
C VAL A 541 -24.08 -5.77 32.62
N TYR A 542 -23.16 -4.81 32.82
CA TYR A 542 -22.27 -4.81 33.98
C TYR A 542 -23.05 -4.74 35.30
N ARG A 543 -24.02 -3.82 35.41
CA ARG A 543 -24.86 -3.69 36.62
C ARG A 543 -25.68 -4.95 36.89
N ARG A 544 -26.12 -5.63 35.84
CA ARG A 544 -26.97 -6.83 35.90
C ARG A 544 -26.19 -8.09 36.27
N PHE A 545 -25.06 -8.36 35.61
CA PHE A 545 -24.32 -9.62 35.74
C PHE A 545 -23.09 -9.53 36.62
N ARG A 546 -22.58 -8.31 36.90
CA ARG A 546 -21.40 -8.06 37.74
C ARG A 546 -20.13 -8.76 37.26
N ILE A 547 -20.03 -9.03 35.97
CA ILE A 547 -18.81 -9.52 35.32
C ILE A 547 -17.97 -8.32 34.90
N PRO A 548 -16.71 -8.19 35.37
CA PRO A 548 -15.83 -7.14 34.92
C PRO A 548 -15.35 -7.38 33.48
N PHE A 549 -15.28 -6.32 32.68
CA PHE A 549 -14.74 -6.38 31.31
C PHE A 549 -14.19 -5.03 30.87
N ARG A 550 -13.39 -5.07 29.80
CA ARG A 550 -12.86 -3.88 29.12
C ARG A 550 -13.50 -3.75 27.74
N ALA A 551 -13.77 -2.52 27.35
CA ALA A 551 -14.26 -2.19 26.02
C ALA A 551 -13.27 -1.26 25.31
N LEU A 552 -12.83 -1.66 24.12
CA LEU A 552 -12.02 -0.85 23.22
C LEU A 552 -12.94 -0.30 22.12
N PHE A 553 -13.11 1.02 22.07
CA PHE A 553 -13.88 1.70 21.03
C PHE A 553 -12.94 2.29 19.98
N LEU A 554 -13.00 1.79 18.75
CA LEU A 554 -12.17 2.24 17.65
C LEU A 554 -12.87 3.37 16.88
N GLU A 555 -12.09 4.31 16.35
CA GLU A 555 -12.62 5.43 15.54
C GLU A 555 -13.11 5.02 14.15
N ASP A 556 -12.62 3.90 13.63
CA ASP A 556 -12.86 3.41 12.28
C ASP A 556 -13.23 1.92 12.29
N ASN A 557 -13.97 1.47 11.26
CA ASN A 557 -14.09 0.04 10.95
C ASN A 557 -12.78 -0.47 10.37
N VAL A 558 -12.13 -1.35 11.14
CA VAL A 558 -10.81 -1.91 10.80
C VAL A 558 -10.89 -3.37 10.35
N GLY A 559 -12.03 -4.02 10.53
CA GLY A 559 -12.24 -5.43 10.20
C GLY A 559 -11.81 -6.38 11.31
N PHE A 560 -12.26 -7.63 11.21
CA PHE A 560 -12.13 -8.64 12.26
C PHE A 560 -10.68 -8.87 12.70
N GLY A 561 -9.76 -9.13 11.77
CA GLY A 561 -8.36 -9.45 12.10
C GLY A 561 -7.68 -8.33 12.87
N ARG A 562 -7.83 -7.08 12.40
CA ARG A 562 -7.20 -5.91 13.02
C ARG A 562 -7.86 -5.56 14.36
N ALA A 563 -9.18 -5.65 14.48
CA ALA A 563 -9.89 -5.48 15.75
C ALA A 563 -9.43 -6.52 16.79
N SER A 564 -9.37 -7.78 16.40
CA SER A 564 -8.82 -8.87 17.22
C SER A 564 -7.38 -8.59 17.67
N ASN A 565 -6.53 -8.05 16.79
CA ASN A 565 -5.15 -7.72 17.13
C ASN A 565 -5.05 -6.57 18.16
N PHE A 566 -5.94 -5.57 18.09
CA PHE A 566 -6.03 -4.54 19.14
C PHE A 566 -6.42 -5.13 20.49
N GLY A 567 -7.38 -6.06 20.49
CA GLY A 567 -7.73 -6.82 21.68
C GLY A 567 -6.56 -7.65 22.21
N LEU A 568 -5.85 -8.39 21.35
CA LEU A 568 -4.67 -9.19 21.70
C LEU A 568 -3.60 -8.36 22.41
N ARG A 569 -3.32 -7.15 21.94
CA ARG A 569 -2.35 -6.23 22.56
C ARG A 569 -2.72 -5.82 23.98
N SER A 570 -4.01 -5.88 24.30
CA SER A 570 -4.54 -5.51 25.61
C SER A 570 -4.59 -6.69 26.58
N THR A 571 -4.21 -7.91 26.16
CA THR A 571 -4.33 -9.14 26.97
C THR A 571 -3.21 -9.33 28.01
N ASN A 572 -3.59 -9.82 29.18
CA ASN A 572 -2.73 -10.14 30.33
C ASN A 572 -2.75 -11.64 30.72
N GLY A 573 -3.71 -12.41 30.20
CA GLY A 573 -3.87 -13.82 30.52
C GLY A 573 -2.83 -14.71 29.85
N ARG A 574 -2.52 -15.86 30.48
CA ARG A 574 -1.60 -16.84 29.90
C ARG A 574 -2.11 -17.37 28.56
N TYR A 575 -3.41 -17.64 28.47
CA TYR A 575 -4.06 -18.07 27.23
C TYR A 575 -4.90 -16.94 26.66
N VAL A 576 -4.87 -16.77 25.34
CA VAL A 576 -5.80 -15.90 24.61
C VAL A 576 -6.83 -16.76 23.88
N CYS A 577 -8.08 -16.34 23.94
CA CYS A 577 -9.19 -16.88 23.16
C CYS A 577 -9.75 -15.78 22.27
N PHE A 578 -9.56 -15.90 20.97
CA PHE A 578 -10.33 -15.12 20.01
C PHE A 578 -11.73 -15.73 19.93
N LEU A 579 -12.75 -14.93 20.21
CA LEU A 579 -14.13 -15.40 20.31
C LEU A 579 -15.08 -14.43 19.63
N ASN A 580 -15.92 -14.92 18.72
CA ASN A 580 -16.96 -14.08 18.15
C ASN A 580 -18.06 -13.74 19.18
N SER A 581 -18.69 -12.58 19.01
CA SER A 581 -19.81 -12.13 19.85
C SER A 581 -21.08 -12.98 19.74
N ASP A 582 -21.16 -13.86 18.74
CA ASP A 582 -22.28 -14.78 18.48
C ASP A 582 -21.94 -16.25 18.75
N VAL A 583 -20.91 -16.50 19.57
CA VAL A 583 -20.49 -17.82 20.04
C VAL A 583 -20.85 -18.02 21.51
N PHE A 584 -21.45 -19.17 21.82
CA PHE A 584 -22.04 -19.49 23.11
C PHE A 584 -21.64 -20.90 23.61
N PRO A 585 -21.01 -21.04 24.78
CA PRO A 585 -20.61 -22.34 25.31
C PRO A 585 -21.76 -23.18 25.84
N ARG A 586 -21.64 -24.51 25.69
CA ARG A 586 -22.59 -25.49 26.26
C ARG A 586 -22.24 -25.92 27.68
N THR A 587 -20.97 -25.89 28.04
CA THR A 587 -20.47 -26.26 29.38
C THR A 587 -19.63 -25.15 29.97
N ALA A 588 -19.51 -25.11 31.30
CA ALA A 588 -18.75 -24.07 32.00
C ALA A 588 -17.24 -24.21 31.83
N ASP A 589 -16.74 -25.44 31.68
CA ASP A 589 -15.33 -25.83 31.71
C ASP A 589 -14.68 -25.90 30.32
N TRP A 590 -15.34 -25.37 29.30
CA TRP A 590 -14.96 -25.50 27.89
C TRP A 590 -13.55 -24.94 27.63
N LEU A 591 -13.22 -23.79 28.22
CA LEU A 591 -11.96 -23.08 27.97
C LEU A 591 -10.79 -23.74 28.71
N GLU A 592 -11.02 -24.21 29.93
CA GLU A 592 -10.06 -25.00 30.71
C GLU A 592 -9.73 -26.31 30.00
N ARG A 593 -10.72 -26.97 29.41
CA ARG A 593 -10.53 -28.20 28.63
C ARG A 593 -9.66 -27.96 27.40
N LEU A 594 -9.92 -26.89 26.65
CA LEU A 594 -9.09 -26.52 25.49
C LEU A 594 -7.66 -26.17 25.88
N ALA A 595 -7.46 -25.36 26.92
CA ALA A 595 -6.10 -25.02 27.38
C ALA A 595 -5.35 -26.21 28.00
N ALA A 596 -6.07 -27.15 28.62
CA ALA A 596 -5.48 -28.40 29.07
C ALA A 596 -4.93 -29.23 27.90
N GLN A 597 -5.58 -29.19 26.72
CA GLN A 597 -5.04 -29.86 25.52
C GLN A 597 -3.79 -29.16 24.98
N LEU A 598 -3.73 -27.82 24.96
CA LEU A 598 -2.50 -27.10 24.59
C LEU A 598 -1.33 -27.47 25.51
N THR A 599 -1.59 -27.55 26.83
CA THR A 599 -0.58 -27.95 27.81
C THR A 599 -0.09 -29.38 27.58
N LYS A 600 -1.00 -30.30 27.25
CA LYS A 600 -0.67 -31.72 27.03
C LYS A 600 0.01 -31.99 25.68
N ASN A 601 -0.17 -31.11 24.71
CA ASN A 601 0.33 -31.30 23.34
C ASN A 601 1.18 -30.09 22.92
N PRO A 602 2.47 -30.04 23.28
CA PRO A 602 3.36 -28.91 22.95
C PRO A 602 3.57 -28.66 21.45
N SER A 603 3.18 -29.62 20.60
CA SER A 603 3.19 -29.46 19.13
C SER A 603 2.00 -28.65 18.61
N LEU A 604 1.02 -28.30 19.44
CA LEU A 604 -0.12 -27.47 19.05
C LEU A 604 0.19 -25.99 19.27
N GLY A 605 0.00 -25.19 18.22
CA GLY A 605 0.03 -23.73 18.30
C GLY A 605 -1.35 -23.12 18.58
N ALA A 606 -2.41 -23.78 18.12
CA ALA A 606 -3.79 -23.32 18.28
C ALA A 606 -4.77 -24.49 18.42
N ILE A 607 -5.83 -24.29 19.21
CA ILE A 607 -6.92 -25.24 19.37
C ILE A 607 -8.29 -24.56 19.35
N GLY A 608 -9.29 -25.22 18.77
CA GLY A 608 -10.69 -24.78 18.78
C GLY A 608 -11.65 -25.86 19.28
N PRO A 609 -12.90 -25.52 19.59
CA PRO A 609 -13.96 -26.48 19.90
C PRO A 609 -14.68 -26.96 18.63
N LEU A 610 -15.53 -27.98 18.79
CA LEU A 610 -16.60 -28.26 17.83
C LEU A 610 -17.63 -27.12 17.89
N LEU A 611 -17.82 -26.43 16.77
CA LEU A 611 -18.85 -25.40 16.63
C LEU A 611 -20.09 -25.98 15.97
N LEU A 612 -21.25 -25.67 16.53
CA LEU A 612 -22.56 -26.14 16.10
C LEU A 612 -23.46 -24.97 15.74
N TYR A 613 -24.36 -25.16 14.79
CA TYR A 613 -25.51 -24.29 14.59
C TYR A 613 -26.58 -24.52 15.66
N GLU A 614 -27.58 -23.65 15.71
CA GLU A 614 -28.70 -23.75 16.65
C GLU A 614 -29.54 -25.04 16.52
N ASP A 615 -29.44 -25.76 15.40
CA ASP A 615 -30.12 -27.03 15.12
C ASP A 615 -29.23 -28.26 15.39
N ASP A 616 -28.14 -28.08 16.14
CA ASP A 616 -27.09 -29.06 16.45
C ASP A 616 -26.35 -29.63 15.21
N SER A 617 -26.53 -29.06 14.02
CA SER A 617 -25.71 -29.40 12.86
C SER A 617 -24.32 -28.76 12.97
N ILE A 618 -23.32 -29.43 12.39
CA ILE A 618 -21.92 -29.01 12.45
C ILE A 618 -21.75 -27.68 11.72
N GLN A 619 -21.16 -26.69 12.40
CA GLN A 619 -20.71 -25.44 11.80
C GLN A 619 -19.21 -25.51 11.45
N HIS A 620 -18.40 -26.02 12.37
CA HIS A 620 -16.95 -26.18 12.17
C HIS A 620 -16.37 -27.29 13.05
N GLN A 621 -15.50 -28.12 12.46
CA GLN A 621 -14.77 -29.20 13.13
C GLN A 621 -13.34 -29.35 12.57
N GLY A 622 -12.74 -28.22 12.21
CA GLY A 622 -11.49 -28.10 11.46
C GLY A 622 -11.72 -27.70 10.00
N MET A 623 -10.66 -27.23 9.34
CA MET A 623 -10.65 -26.86 7.93
C MET A 623 -9.69 -27.73 7.10
N THR A 624 -10.03 -27.85 5.82
CA THR A 624 -9.17 -28.36 4.75
C THR A 624 -9.17 -27.36 3.59
N TYR A 625 -8.50 -27.69 2.49
CA TYR A 625 -8.54 -26.89 1.27
C TYR A 625 -9.12 -27.70 0.12
N LYS A 626 -9.90 -27.02 -0.73
CA LYS A 626 -10.36 -27.55 -2.01
C LYS A 626 -10.10 -26.54 -3.12
N ARG A 627 -9.82 -27.03 -4.32
CA ARG A 627 -9.87 -26.19 -5.51
C ARG A 627 -11.31 -26.05 -5.95
N LEU A 628 -11.71 -24.82 -6.27
CA LEU A 628 -13.01 -24.53 -6.84
C LEU A 628 -12.79 -24.12 -8.30
N PRO A 629 -12.98 -25.05 -9.26
CA PRO A 629 -12.83 -24.76 -10.67
C PRO A 629 -13.55 -23.49 -11.02
N GLU A 630 -14.82 -23.33 -10.69
CA GLU A 630 -15.66 -22.17 -10.98
C GLU A 630 -15.21 -20.81 -10.39
N LEU A 631 -14.19 -20.79 -9.51
CA LEU A 631 -13.66 -19.57 -8.87
C LEU A 631 -12.14 -19.42 -9.14
N GLY A 632 -11.78 -19.35 -10.41
CA GLY A 632 -10.39 -19.22 -10.87
C GLY A 632 -9.51 -20.44 -10.59
N ASN A 633 -10.09 -21.60 -10.27
CA ASN A 633 -9.38 -22.79 -9.80
C ASN A 633 -8.49 -22.54 -8.55
N TRP A 634 -8.82 -21.51 -7.78
CA TRP A 634 -8.12 -21.15 -6.55
C TRP A 634 -8.43 -22.14 -5.42
N LEU A 635 -7.51 -22.23 -4.46
CA LEU A 635 -7.73 -22.92 -3.20
C LEU A 635 -8.63 -22.10 -2.28
N PHE A 636 -9.69 -22.73 -1.79
CA PHE A 636 -10.60 -22.18 -0.79
C PHE A 636 -10.58 -23.05 0.47
N CYS A 637 -10.73 -22.41 1.63
CA CYS A 637 -10.98 -23.10 2.88
C CYS A 637 -12.31 -23.87 2.77
N ASP A 638 -12.26 -25.16 3.09
CA ASP A 638 -13.41 -26.04 3.20
C ASP A 638 -13.63 -26.40 4.66
N HIS A 639 -14.89 -26.51 5.08
CA HIS A 639 -15.28 -26.93 6.42
C HIS A 639 -15.94 -28.32 6.32
N PRO A 640 -15.17 -29.41 6.51
CA PRO A 640 -15.70 -30.76 6.33
C PRO A 640 -16.91 -31.02 7.22
N GLY A 641 -17.99 -31.56 6.65
CA GLY A 641 -19.20 -31.91 7.38
C GLY A 641 -20.09 -30.72 7.80
N LYS A 642 -19.76 -29.47 7.40
CA LYS A 642 -20.61 -28.31 7.65
C LYS A 642 -22.05 -28.54 7.16
N GLY A 643 -23.03 -28.25 8.02
CA GLY A 643 -24.46 -28.48 7.79
C GLY A 643 -24.92 -29.94 7.95
N ARG A 644 -24.02 -30.87 8.29
CA ARG A 644 -24.39 -32.27 8.60
C ARG A 644 -24.65 -32.43 10.09
N ARG A 645 -25.40 -33.45 10.47
CA ARG A 645 -25.51 -33.87 11.88
C ARG A 645 -24.17 -34.38 12.39
N GLN A 646 -23.95 -34.22 13.70
CA GLN A 646 -22.76 -34.74 14.37
C GLN A 646 -22.60 -36.25 14.15
N SER A 647 -21.36 -36.69 13.94
CA SER A 647 -20.97 -38.09 14.07
C SER A 647 -20.72 -38.43 15.54
N SER A 648 -20.60 -39.71 15.88
CA SER A 648 -20.19 -40.16 17.22
C SER A 648 -18.69 -39.98 17.49
N ASP A 649 -17.98 -39.20 16.67
CA ASP A 649 -16.55 -38.96 16.83
C ASP A 649 -16.31 -38.04 18.04
N SER A 650 -15.27 -38.32 18.82
CA SER A 650 -14.91 -37.50 19.99
C SER A 650 -13.40 -37.39 20.14
N GLY A 651 -12.96 -36.40 20.93
CA GLY A 651 -11.56 -36.16 21.23
C GLY A 651 -10.85 -35.23 20.25
N LEU A 652 -9.52 -35.21 20.34
CA LEU A 652 -8.66 -34.28 19.63
C LEU A 652 -8.48 -34.68 18.16
N ARG A 653 -8.82 -33.77 17.24
CA ARG A 653 -8.66 -33.93 15.79
C ARG A 653 -7.68 -32.89 15.25
N HIS A 654 -6.53 -33.34 14.75
CA HIS A 654 -5.60 -32.48 14.04
C HIS A 654 -6.17 -32.05 12.68
N CYS A 655 -5.93 -30.79 12.32
CA CYS A 655 -6.39 -30.21 11.06
C CYS A 655 -5.40 -29.17 10.56
N VAL A 656 -5.58 -28.75 9.30
CA VAL A 656 -4.70 -27.77 8.65
C VAL A 656 -4.95 -26.36 9.17
N ALA A 657 -6.20 -26.05 9.47
CA ALA A 657 -6.60 -24.77 10.03
C ALA A 657 -7.87 -24.93 10.88
N ILE A 658 -8.10 -23.96 11.75
CA ILE A 658 -9.32 -23.81 12.55
C ILE A 658 -9.85 -22.39 12.40
N THR A 659 -11.14 -22.19 12.69
CA THR A 659 -11.74 -20.87 12.55
C THR A 659 -11.38 -19.92 13.68
N GLY A 660 -11.25 -18.63 13.36
CA GLY A 660 -11.10 -17.54 14.33
C GLY A 660 -12.36 -17.29 15.17
N ALA A 661 -13.50 -17.93 14.87
CA ALA A 661 -14.73 -17.76 15.64
C ALA A 661 -14.58 -18.23 17.10
N CYS A 662 -13.77 -19.26 17.34
CA CYS A 662 -13.29 -19.64 18.67
C CYS A 662 -11.92 -20.31 18.55
N MET A 663 -10.85 -19.56 18.79
CA MET A 663 -9.47 -20.02 18.68
C MET A 663 -8.71 -19.71 19.98
N VAL A 664 -8.14 -20.75 20.59
CA VAL A 664 -7.36 -20.66 21.84
C VAL A 664 -5.88 -20.89 21.55
N MET A 665 -5.03 -20.02 22.08
CA MET A 665 -3.57 -20.06 21.94
C MET A 665 -2.89 -19.68 23.25
N GLU A 666 -1.62 -20.08 23.44
CA GLU A 666 -0.75 -19.42 24.43
C GLU A 666 -0.54 -17.96 23.97
N ARG A 667 -0.72 -16.99 24.89
CA ARG A 667 -0.73 -15.56 24.56
C ARG A 667 0.59 -15.11 23.94
N ASP A 668 1.71 -15.54 24.52
CA ASP A 668 3.03 -15.13 24.06
C ASP A 668 3.28 -15.60 22.61
N LEU A 669 2.81 -16.80 22.25
CA LEU A 669 2.85 -17.29 20.88
C LEU A 669 1.96 -16.42 19.96
N ALA A 670 0.72 -16.12 20.37
CA ALA A 670 -0.17 -15.26 19.57
C ALA A 670 0.45 -13.86 19.33
N GLN A 671 1.09 -13.28 20.34
CA GLN A 671 1.81 -12.01 20.23
C GLN A 671 3.05 -12.12 19.32
N GLU A 672 3.81 -13.21 19.43
CA GLU A 672 4.98 -13.49 18.58
C GLU A 672 4.60 -13.71 17.11
N MET A 673 3.42 -14.29 16.86
CA MET A 673 2.84 -14.40 15.52
C MET A 673 2.28 -13.07 15.00
N GLY A 674 2.18 -12.03 15.84
CA GLY A 674 1.56 -10.75 15.47
C GLY A 674 0.03 -10.82 15.29
N GLY A 675 -0.62 -11.87 15.79
CA GLY A 675 -2.05 -12.11 15.62
C GLY A 675 -2.46 -12.43 14.17
N PHE A 676 -3.63 -11.95 13.75
CA PHE A 676 -4.17 -12.16 12.40
C PHE A 676 -3.51 -11.24 11.37
N ASN A 677 -3.41 -11.70 10.11
CA ASN A 677 -2.91 -10.86 9.02
C ASN A 677 -3.95 -9.79 8.64
N GLU A 678 -3.62 -8.52 8.87
CA GLU A 678 -4.53 -7.37 8.67
C GLU A 678 -4.76 -7.02 7.19
N GLU A 679 -4.03 -7.64 6.25
CA GLU A 679 -4.22 -7.42 4.81
C GLU A 679 -5.51 -8.07 4.26
N TYR A 680 -6.06 -9.04 4.99
CA TYR A 680 -7.36 -9.63 4.71
C TYR A 680 -8.49 -8.65 5.07
N LEU A 681 -9.45 -8.49 4.15
CA LEU A 681 -10.58 -7.59 4.35
C LEU A 681 -11.75 -8.24 5.12
N ASN A 682 -11.73 -9.58 5.25
CA ASN A 682 -12.61 -10.47 6.04
C ASN A 682 -12.57 -11.91 5.46
N ASP A 683 -12.58 -12.96 6.27
CA ASP A 683 -12.34 -14.35 5.83
C ASP A 683 -10.86 -14.61 5.44
N PHE A 684 -10.39 -15.84 5.70
CA PHE A 684 -9.04 -16.37 5.48
C PHE A 684 -7.95 -15.92 6.47
N GLU A 685 -8.18 -14.90 7.30
CA GLU A 685 -7.19 -14.44 8.27
C GLU A 685 -6.85 -15.48 9.35
N ASP A 686 -7.83 -16.31 9.70
CA ASP A 686 -7.69 -17.42 10.63
C ASP A 686 -6.87 -18.57 10.03
N ALA A 687 -7.19 -18.94 8.79
CA ALA A 687 -6.45 -19.93 8.02
C ALA A 687 -5.00 -19.51 7.76
N ASP A 688 -4.75 -18.23 7.47
CA ASP A 688 -3.40 -17.66 7.36
C ASP A 688 -2.60 -17.82 8.66
N LEU A 689 -3.18 -17.48 9.82
CA LEU A 689 -2.52 -17.66 11.11
C LEU A 689 -2.17 -19.13 11.36
N CYS A 690 -3.08 -20.06 11.07
CA CYS A 690 -2.82 -21.50 11.16
C CYS A 690 -1.67 -21.96 10.26
N LEU A 691 -1.59 -21.45 9.03
CA LEU A 691 -0.49 -21.79 8.12
C LEU A 691 0.85 -21.21 8.58
N ARG A 692 0.87 -19.99 9.12
CA ARG A 692 2.10 -19.44 9.74
C ARG A 692 2.55 -20.24 10.96
N LEU A 693 1.63 -20.79 11.75
CA LEU A 693 1.97 -21.73 12.83
C LEU A 693 2.62 -23.00 12.26
N HIS A 694 2.08 -23.55 11.17
CA HIS A 694 2.67 -24.70 10.48
C HIS A 694 4.09 -24.43 9.98
N GLU A 695 4.41 -23.22 9.52
CA GLU A 695 5.78 -22.84 9.14
C GLU A 695 6.76 -22.87 10.32
N ARG A 696 6.26 -22.74 11.55
CA ARG A 696 7.04 -22.89 12.79
C ARG A 696 7.04 -24.31 13.35
N GLY A 697 6.49 -25.28 12.62
CA GLY A 697 6.38 -26.67 13.07
C GLY A 697 5.28 -26.91 14.10
N LEU A 698 4.38 -25.95 14.31
CA LEU A 698 3.23 -26.07 15.21
C LEU A 698 1.97 -26.43 14.42
N GLY A 699 1.15 -27.31 14.97
CA GLY A 699 -0.11 -27.76 14.37
C GLY A 699 -1.35 -27.10 14.96
N CYS A 700 -2.48 -27.31 14.29
CA CYS A 700 -3.80 -26.91 14.78
C CYS A 700 -4.66 -28.15 15.07
N ALA A 701 -5.58 -28.02 16.03
CA ALA A 701 -6.53 -29.09 16.34
C ALA A 701 -7.90 -28.57 16.77
N VAL A 702 -8.91 -29.42 16.65
CA VAL A 702 -10.22 -29.24 17.27
C VAL A 702 -10.43 -30.31 18.33
N ASP A 703 -10.88 -29.94 19.53
CA ASP A 703 -11.38 -30.91 20.50
C ASP A 703 -12.88 -31.13 20.29
N LEU A 704 -13.24 -32.26 19.68
CA LEU A 704 -14.62 -32.62 19.35
C LEU A 704 -15.48 -32.88 20.58
N SER A 705 -14.86 -33.02 21.76
CA SER A 705 -15.58 -33.21 23.03
C SER A 705 -15.98 -31.90 23.71
N VAL A 706 -15.55 -30.75 23.17
CA VAL A 706 -15.89 -29.40 23.64
C VAL A 706 -16.80 -28.76 22.61
N GLU A 707 -18.03 -28.43 23.00
CA GLU A 707 -19.08 -27.98 22.09
C GLU A 707 -19.54 -26.56 22.42
N LEU A 708 -19.57 -25.69 21.40
CA LEU A 708 -20.09 -24.34 21.47
C LEU A 708 -21.08 -24.12 20.30
N TYR A 709 -22.10 -23.30 20.52
CA TYR A 709 -22.97 -22.82 19.46
C TYR A 709 -22.35 -21.59 18.78
N HIS A 710 -22.46 -21.50 17.46
CA HIS A 710 -22.07 -20.34 16.68
C HIS A 710 -23.22 -20.02 15.72
N LEU A 711 -23.86 -18.85 15.90
CA LEU A 711 -25.06 -18.50 15.14
C LEU A 711 -24.79 -18.04 13.69
N GLU A 712 -23.52 -17.89 13.31
CA GLU A 712 -22.92 -17.53 12.01
C GLU A 712 -23.69 -16.49 11.16
N ARG A 713 -23.00 -15.41 10.77
CA ARG A 713 -23.54 -14.32 9.92
C ARG A 713 -24.73 -13.57 10.52
N LYS A 714 -25.13 -13.84 11.77
CA LYS A 714 -26.12 -13.00 12.45
C LYS A 714 -25.57 -11.62 12.80
N SER A 715 -24.24 -11.48 12.98
CA SER A 715 -23.52 -10.22 13.24
C SER A 715 -23.40 -9.26 12.03
N HIS A 716 -23.66 -9.74 10.81
CA HIS A 716 -23.58 -8.95 9.58
C HIS A 716 -24.92 -8.97 8.79
N PRO A 717 -26.01 -8.39 9.31
CA PRO A 717 -27.25 -8.29 8.55
C PRO A 717 -27.09 -7.23 7.44
N GLY A 718 -26.98 -7.65 6.17
CA GLY A 718 -27.26 -6.78 5.03
C GLY A 718 -26.10 -6.31 4.15
N SER A 719 -24.98 -7.05 4.04
CA SER A 719 -24.10 -6.81 2.89
C SER A 719 -24.81 -7.24 1.61
N ALA A 720 -24.78 -6.39 0.56
CA ALA A 720 -25.24 -6.80 -0.76
C ALA A 720 -24.50 -8.09 -1.15
N LYS A 721 -25.20 -9.14 -1.58
CA LYS A 721 -24.62 -10.48 -1.82
C LYS A 721 -23.34 -10.43 -2.68
N THR A 722 -23.28 -9.49 -3.61
CA THR A 722 -22.14 -9.20 -4.50
C THR A 722 -20.90 -8.70 -3.75
N TRP A 723 -21.07 -7.77 -2.80
CA TRP A 723 -19.98 -7.22 -1.98
C TRP A 723 -19.24 -8.32 -1.23
N SER A 724 -19.98 -9.11 -0.44
CA SER A 724 -19.39 -10.17 0.39
C SER A 724 -18.66 -11.19 -0.48
N ARG A 725 -19.27 -11.59 -1.61
CA ARG A 725 -18.64 -12.50 -2.59
C ARG A 725 -17.31 -11.95 -3.10
N ASN A 726 -17.28 -10.70 -3.53
CA ASN A 726 -16.08 -10.10 -4.14
C ASN A 726 -14.96 -9.88 -3.11
N ILE A 727 -15.29 -9.61 -1.85
CA ILE A 727 -14.32 -9.60 -0.75
C ILE A 727 -13.74 -10.99 -0.50
N THR A 728 -14.58 -12.03 -0.41
CA THR A 728 -14.10 -13.41 -0.28
C THR A 728 -13.19 -13.81 -1.46
N LEU A 729 -13.48 -13.35 -2.68
CA LEU A 729 -12.62 -13.58 -3.85
C LEU A 729 -11.27 -12.83 -3.77
N TYR A 730 -11.27 -11.57 -3.31
CA TYR A 730 -10.03 -10.84 -3.04
C TYR A 730 -9.16 -11.57 -2.01
N ASN A 731 -9.77 -12.05 -0.93
CA ASN A 731 -9.06 -12.75 0.13
C ASN A 731 -8.57 -14.13 -0.33
N ALA A 732 -9.35 -14.85 -1.14
CA ALA A 732 -8.91 -16.09 -1.78
C ALA A 732 -7.71 -15.84 -2.70
N TRP A 733 -7.76 -14.80 -3.53
CA TRP A 733 -6.66 -14.39 -4.40
C TRP A 733 -5.38 -14.09 -3.61
N LEU A 734 -5.48 -13.27 -2.56
CA LEU A 734 -4.35 -12.94 -1.68
C LEU A 734 -3.80 -14.20 -1.01
N HIS A 735 -4.69 -15.05 -0.47
CA HIS A 735 -4.33 -16.28 0.21
C HIS A 735 -3.60 -17.27 -0.71
N ASN A 736 -4.05 -17.43 -1.96
CA ASN A 736 -3.36 -18.30 -2.91
C ASN A 736 -1.96 -17.77 -3.25
N ARG A 737 -1.79 -16.46 -3.39
CA ARG A 737 -0.47 -15.85 -3.62
C ARG A 737 0.50 -16.04 -2.46
N LEU A 738 -0.01 -16.06 -1.23
CA LEU A 738 0.81 -16.28 -0.04
C LEU A 738 1.11 -17.78 0.17
N TRP A 739 0.11 -18.65 -0.04
CA TRP A 739 0.11 -19.98 0.54
C TRP A 739 -0.05 -21.15 -0.43
N GLU A 740 -0.42 -20.94 -1.69
CA GLU A 740 -0.73 -22.05 -2.61
C GLU A 740 0.43 -23.04 -2.71
N GLN A 741 1.65 -22.54 -2.89
CA GLN A 741 2.84 -23.39 -2.99
C GLN A 741 3.08 -24.19 -1.70
N ALA A 742 2.92 -23.56 -0.54
CA ALA A 742 3.09 -24.23 0.75
C ALA A 742 2.02 -25.31 0.97
N ILE A 743 0.76 -25.02 0.64
CA ILE A 743 -0.36 -25.96 0.78
C ILE A 743 -0.15 -27.17 -0.15
N VAL A 744 0.15 -26.93 -1.42
CA VAL A 744 0.34 -28.00 -2.42
C VAL A 744 1.55 -28.88 -2.07
N SER A 745 2.67 -28.28 -1.65
CA SER A 745 3.92 -29.02 -1.43
C SER A 745 4.01 -29.76 -0.09
N ARG A 746 3.41 -29.23 1.00
CA ARG A 746 3.64 -29.74 2.36
C ARG A 746 2.44 -30.48 2.97
N LEU A 747 1.22 -30.18 2.53
CA LEU A 747 0.00 -30.70 3.16
C LEU A 747 -0.67 -31.85 2.36
N SER A 748 0.01 -32.35 1.31
CA SER A 748 -0.44 -33.47 0.47
C SER A 748 0.35 -34.76 0.75
N PRO A 749 -0.20 -35.66 1.57
CA PRO A 749 -0.51 -36.98 1.00
C PRO A 749 -2.01 -37.31 0.98
N ALA A 750 -2.86 -36.55 1.70
CA ALA A 750 -4.29 -36.83 1.80
C ALA A 750 -5.15 -36.15 0.71
N ILE A 751 -4.66 -35.07 0.10
CA ILE A 751 -5.39 -34.31 -0.93
C ILE A 751 -5.34 -35.01 -2.31
N SER A 752 -4.33 -35.86 -2.57
CA SER A 752 -4.11 -36.48 -3.88
C SER A 752 -5.07 -37.62 -4.27
N ARG A 753 -5.89 -38.15 -3.35
CA ARG A 753 -6.77 -39.31 -3.64
C ARG A 753 -8.19 -38.96 -4.11
N SER A 754 -8.49 -37.68 -4.37
CA SER A 754 -9.84 -37.25 -4.79
C SER A 754 -9.89 -36.24 -5.94
N LEU A 755 -8.81 -36.11 -6.71
CA LEU A 755 -8.74 -35.16 -7.83
C LEU A 755 -8.75 -35.90 -9.17
N PRO A 756 -9.67 -35.60 -10.11
CA PRO A 756 -9.50 -36.02 -11.50
C PRO A 756 -8.29 -35.31 -12.09
N GLU A 757 -7.47 -36.04 -12.85
CA GLU A 757 -6.32 -35.49 -13.57
C GLU A 757 -6.78 -34.38 -14.51
N ALA A 758 -6.05 -33.25 -14.50
CA ALA A 758 -6.26 -32.18 -15.46
C ALA A 758 -6.06 -32.73 -16.89
N PRO A 759 -6.93 -32.43 -17.86
CA PRO A 759 -6.71 -32.85 -19.23
C PRO A 759 -5.42 -32.19 -19.73
N ALA A 760 -4.48 -33.01 -20.19
CA ALA A 760 -3.26 -32.54 -20.83
C ALA A 760 -3.64 -31.60 -21.99
N LEU A 761 -3.08 -30.39 -21.96
CA LEU A 761 -3.14 -29.45 -23.07
C LEU A 761 -2.62 -30.15 -24.32
N ALA A 762 -3.52 -30.56 -25.21
CA ALA A 762 -3.17 -31.06 -26.52
C ALA A 762 -2.50 -29.92 -27.30
N GLU A 763 -1.21 -30.08 -27.60
CA GLU A 763 -0.50 -29.27 -28.57
C GLU A 763 -1.28 -29.29 -29.89
N GLN A 764 -1.96 -28.18 -30.22
CA GLN A 764 -2.43 -27.95 -31.57
C GLN A 764 -1.22 -27.73 -32.47
N LYS A 765 -0.77 -28.82 -33.10
CA LYS A 765 0.06 -28.75 -34.30
C LYS A 765 -0.75 -28.03 -35.37
N THR A 766 -0.21 -26.90 -35.80
CA THR A 766 -0.54 -26.18 -37.03
C THR A 766 -0.57 -27.14 -38.22
N ALA A 767 -1.67 -27.12 -38.97
CA ALA A 767 -1.76 -27.55 -40.36
C ALA A 767 -2.27 -26.36 -41.19
#